data_AF-A0A5C5VUV3-F1
#
_entry.id   AF-A0A5C5VUV3-F1
#
_cell.length_a   1.000
_cell.length_b   1.000
_cell.length_c   1.000
_cell.angle_alpha   90.00
_cell.angle_beta   90.00
_cell.angle_gamma   90.00
#
_symmetry.space_group_name_H-M   'P 1'
#
loop_
_entity.id
_entity.type
_entity.pdbx_description
1 polymer ?
#
loop_
_entity_poly.entity_id
_entity_poly.type
_entity_poly.pdbx_seq_one_letter_code
_entity_poly.pdbx_strand_id
1 'polypeptide(L)'
;MWWPPFAVKAVRTSRRFLDKFPPQQEAKPRMLNRTKRISLTCLAATLPCLAATLLVPAIAVGQRSLGIDVSAWQGNISQSEWNQLRNNNNREFVFIRSSRGGTTGFYNQNDANNNQGNNTLSQRYDDPYFVQNITRATSVGMLAGPYHFSRPDIVASTLNSGGIANTGTDEANHFIQMAGAWMRPGYLLPVFDLEAGDGIRTDQQITQYSIDFSNRIYEVTGVRPIMYINGNYAAFVVQSPIQDYFPVLWTARYANQSDPDSIPVQTGHPKDTFSQFYGPWDTPADPHPWDFWQYASTARLSGYRNGGANLDVNVAQGGPEFLKDNLVPALWVSGSNGAWSTLSNWNSGQAPVAPVQGPGQGTRVGPLTLPAARLPGPLDTVILDRTAENVTVTIDGGVHEVRKLVAREALTLSGGSLTVNYTPVAESTPYSAQFSAPVSLAVGSLSAHTLLIDAVQTFTISGGELTFDRVNLTPHSLVPASIAISGNTTFSPWGTTTATIGRGIGTGTSGTVSLTNGSRTLTVNDGAAEVDVSIDAEITAGSLVKQGDGVLRLTAANTHSGTFVTGGKLLVENTTGSGTGLGPVAVLAGATLGGSGAVAGPTLIDGTLAPGASIGTLTIASVEMRAGSKLEIEIDSAVSYDQLTLLGALTVDPSATIEVTFGAGYTPAFGDSFAIVGGASNVTGEFGSVVSSGPALVARNVAGGVVLEVLSGLPGDYNNDGSVDAADYTVWSNNYGQSATNLLNTNGAGEVDASYYTVWRDNLGASLPTTASAVPEPGSLALAMLMGMAFATQRRGQ
;
A
#
# COMPACT_ATOMS: atom_id res chain seq x y z
N MET A 1 47.96 -35.95 20.88
CA MET A 1 47.37 -37.15 20.25
C MET A 1 47.00 -36.72 18.82
N TRP A 2 47.50 -37.30 17.71
CA TRP A 2 47.69 -38.72 17.33
C TRP A 2 46.34 -39.48 17.37
N TRP A 3 45.87 -40.19 16.33
CA TRP A 3 46.48 -40.58 15.03
C TRP A 3 45.38 -40.68 13.91
N PRO A 4 45.59 -41.18 12.66
CA PRO A 4 45.45 -40.30 11.49
C PRO A 4 44.60 -40.92 10.32
N PRO A 5 44.93 -40.93 8.98
CA PRO A 5 43.89 -40.80 7.93
C PRO A 5 43.86 -41.95 6.89
N PHE A 6 43.10 -41.79 5.79
CA PHE A 6 43.28 -42.58 4.55
C PHE A 6 43.10 -41.75 3.26
N ALA A 7 43.82 -42.11 2.19
CA ALA A 7 43.74 -41.54 0.83
C ALA A 7 42.82 -42.41 -0.08
N VAL A 8 42.45 -42.05 -1.31
CA VAL A 8 43.21 -42.08 -2.60
C VAL A 8 42.27 -41.44 -3.67
N LYS A 9 42.61 -40.60 -4.66
CA LYS A 9 43.80 -40.30 -5.50
C LYS A 9 43.87 -41.02 -6.88
N ALA A 10 43.08 -40.57 -7.86
CA ALA A 10 43.39 -40.65 -9.31
C ALA A 10 42.65 -39.49 -10.07
N VAL A 11 43.14 -38.74 -11.10
CA VAL A 11 44.19 -38.90 -12.15
C VAL A 11 43.64 -39.72 -13.35
N ARG A 12 43.58 -39.26 -14.63
CA ARG A 12 44.35 -38.22 -15.39
C ARG A 12 43.70 -37.83 -16.75
N THR A 13 43.96 -36.60 -17.26
CA THR A 13 44.20 -36.14 -18.68
C THR A 13 43.39 -36.64 -19.91
N SER A 14 43.33 -35.96 -21.09
CA SER A 14 43.41 -34.52 -21.51
C SER A 14 43.46 -34.37 -23.06
N ARG A 15 43.03 -33.21 -23.62
CA ARG A 15 43.41 -32.62 -24.95
C ARG A 15 42.94 -33.34 -26.24
N ARG A 16 42.88 -32.71 -27.43
CA ARG A 16 42.49 -31.34 -27.91
C ARG A 16 42.52 -31.31 -29.47
N PHE A 17 42.13 -30.18 -30.10
CA PHE A 17 42.30 -29.80 -31.53
C PHE A 17 41.34 -30.50 -32.53
N LEU A 18 40.87 -29.95 -33.68
CA LEU A 18 40.88 -28.64 -34.42
C LEU A 18 39.77 -28.76 -35.54
N ASP A 19 39.21 -27.80 -36.31
CA ASP A 19 39.28 -26.32 -36.49
C ASP A 19 38.11 -25.84 -37.46
N LYS A 20 37.98 -24.52 -37.71
CA LYS A 20 37.36 -23.82 -38.88
C LYS A 20 35.83 -23.62 -39.06
N PHE A 21 35.32 -22.48 -38.56
CA PHE A 21 34.85 -21.27 -39.31
C PHE A 21 34.32 -21.36 -40.78
N PRO A 22 33.42 -20.43 -41.26
CA PRO A 22 32.13 -19.99 -40.69
C PRO A 22 30.93 -19.97 -41.73
N PRO A 23 30.20 -18.88 -42.13
CA PRO A 23 28.73 -18.83 -41.90
C PRO A 23 27.80 -18.40 -43.08
N GLN A 24 26.51 -18.72 -42.97
CA GLN A 24 25.35 -18.05 -43.64
C GLN A 24 24.18 -18.03 -42.62
N GLN A 25 23.43 -16.94 -42.35
CA GLN A 25 22.63 -15.99 -43.14
C GLN A 25 21.19 -16.44 -43.47
N GLU A 26 20.31 -15.42 -43.57
CA GLU A 26 18.85 -15.45 -43.77
C GLU A 26 17.96 -15.86 -42.57
N ALA A 27 16.69 -15.46 -42.45
CA ALA A 27 16.00 -14.17 -42.60
C ALA A 27 14.48 -14.38 -42.31
N LYS A 28 13.91 -13.52 -41.44
CA LYS A 28 12.52 -12.95 -41.39
C LYS A 28 11.44 -13.44 -42.40
N PRO A 29 10.10 -13.24 -42.12
CA PRO A 29 9.38 -13.03 -40.84
C PRO A 29 7.93 -13.65 -40.82
N ARG A 30 7.05 -13.14 -39.92
CA ARG A 30 5.57 -12.94 -40.00
C ARG A 30 4.57 -13.84 -39.21
N MET A 31 3.83 -13.12 -38.34
CA MET A 31 2.39 -13.16 -38.02
C MET A 31 1.74 -14.30 -37.19
N LEU A 32 1.13 -13.84 -36.09
CA LEU A 32 -0.21 -14.14 -35.56
C LEU A 32 -0.95 -15.40 -36.08
N ASN A 33 -1.43 -16.22 -35.13
CA ASN A 33 -2.83 -16.06 -34.70
C ASN A 33 -3.14 -16.66 -33.32
N ARG A 34 -4.27 -16.25 -32.73
CA ARG A 34 -4.82 -16.75 -31.46
C ARG A 34 -5.63 -18.05 -31.69
N THR A 35 -5.44 -19.09 -30.86
CA THR A 35 -6.50 -20.10 -30.66
C THR A 35 -6.50 -20.71 -29.25
N LYS A 36 -7.64 -20.57 -28.56
CA LYS A 36 -8.27 -21.38 -27.50
C LYS A 36 -7.42 -22.19 -26.49
N ARG A 37 -7.70 -21.95 -25.21
CA ARG A 37 -7.48 -22.89 -24.09
C ARG A 37 -8.29 -24.18 -24.33
N ILE A 38 -7.81 -25.30 -23.80
CA ILE A 38 -8.63 -26.48 -23.44
C ILE A 38 -8.38 -26.76 -21.97
N SER A 39 -9.43 -26.71 -21.15
CA SER A 39 -9.41 -27.14 -19.75
C SER A 39 -9.99 -28.54 -19.66
N LEU A 40 -9.40 -29.40 -18.83
CA LEU A 40 -9.99 -30.69 -18.44
C LEU A 40 -10.24 -30.65 -16.92
N THR A 41 -11.48 -30.91 -16.53
CA THR A 41 -11.95 -30.96 -15.13
C THR A 41 -12.22 -32.40 -14.68
N CYS A 42 -12.71 -32.57 -13.45
CA CYS A 42 -13.03 -33.84 -12.77
C CYS A 42 -11.82 -34.62 -12.20
N LEU A 43 -11.86 -35.18 -10.99
CA LEU A 43 -12.84 -35.06 -9.88
C LEU A 43 -12.21 -35.60 -8.57
N ALA A 44 -12.35 -34.89 -7.45
CA ALA A 44 -12.29 -35.46 -6.09
C ALA A 44 -12.77 -34.43 -5.05
N ALA A 45 -13.54 -34.86 -4.05
CA ALA A 45 -13.96 -34.03 -2.92
C ALA A 45 -13.68 -34.73 -1.59
N THR A 46 -12.89 -34.10 -0.71
CA THR A 46 -12.74 -34.46 0.71
C THR A 46 -12.50 -33.20 1.53
N LEU A 47 -13.15 -33.06 2.69
CA LEU A 47 -12.81 -32.02 3.67
C LEU A 47 -11.36 -32.20 4.16
N PRO A 48 -10.71 -31.10 4.55
CA PRO A 48 -10.47 -30.94 5.99
C PRO A 48 -10.75 -29.54 6.52
N CYS A 49 -11.17 -29.46 7.78
CA CYS A 49 -10.90 -28.26 8.57
C CYS A 49 -9.38 -28.17 8.80
N LEU A 50 -8.71 -27.25 8.12
CA LEU A 50 -7.32 -26.89 8.39
C LEU A 50 -7.28 -25.44 8.83
N ALA A 51 -6.45 -25.13 9.84
CA ALA A 51 -6.30 -23.76 10.31
C ALA A 51 -5.78 -22.87 9.17
N ALA A 52 -6.38 -21.69 9.02
CA ALA A 52 -5.88 -20.66 8.11
C ALA A 52 -4.58 -20.06 8.68
N THR A 53 -3.47 -20.79 8.55
CA THR A 53 -2.14 -20.18 8.68
C THR A 53 -2.04 -19.11 7.62
N LEU A 54 -1.96 -17.86 8.06
CA LEU A 54 -1.70 -16.70 7.23
C LEU A 54 -0.37 -16.89 6.51
N LEU A 55 -0.44 -17.45 5.28
CA LEU A 55 0.58 -17.31 4.27
C LEU A 55 0.58 -15.84 3.84
N VAL A 56 1.15 -14.99 4.70
CA VAL A 56 1.64 -13.68 4.31
C VAL A 56 2.55 -13.94 3.11
N PRO A 57 2.23 -13.42 1.91
CA PRO A 57 3.10 -13.62 0.77
C PRO A 57 4.47 -13.04 1.14
N ALA A 58 5.52 -13.83 0.97
CA ALA A 58 6.88 -13.39 1.28
C ALA A 58 7.22 -12.20 0.36
N ILE A 59 7.06 -10.98 0.89
CA ILE A 59 7.30 -9.76 0.13
C ILE A 59 8.77 -9.77 -0.25
N ALA A 60 9.06 -9.72 -1.54
CA ALA A 60 10.43 -9.69 -2.02
C ALA A 60 11.12 -8.44 -1.48
N VAL A 61 12.11 -8.62 -0.61
CA VAL A 61 12.98 -7.54 -0.17
C VAL A 61 13.67 -6.97 -1.41
N GLY A 62 13.73 -5.63 -1.51
CA GLY A 62 14.40 -4.97 -2.62
C GLY A 62 15.86 -5.38 -2.73
N GLN A 63 16.45 -5.20 -3.92
CA GLN A 63 17.90 -5.32 -4.03
C GLN A 63 18.53 -4.25 -3.14
N ARG A 64 19.34 -4.66 -2.15
CA ARG A 64 20.00 -3.77 -1.21
C ARG A 64 20.83 -2.74 -1.96
N SER A 65 20.64 -1.47 -1.61
CA SER A 65 21.38 -0.39 -2.25
C SER A 65 22.87 -0.50 -1.93
N LEU A 66 23.70 -0.26 -2.95
CA LEU A 66 25.15 -0.27 -2.82
C LEU A 66 25.68 1.16 -2.72
N GLY A 67 26.77 1.33 -1.97
CA GLY A 67 27.42 2.61 -1.77
C GLY A 67 28.93 2.48 -1.67
N ILE A 68 29.57 3.60 -1.33
CA ILE A 68 31.00 3.73 -1.06
C ILE A 68 31.20 4.68 0.12
N ASP A 69 32.42 4.83 0.60
CA ASP A 69 32.81 6.00 1.39
C ASP A 69 34.17 6.53 0.95
N VAL A 70 34.40 7.83 1.18
CA VAL A 70 35.56 8.54 0.62
C VAL A 70 36.07 9.66 1.53
N SER A 71 37.36 9.97 1.37
CA SER A 71 38.06 11.04 2.05
C SER A 71 39.18 11.62 1.17
N ALA A 72 39.99 12.53 1.71
CA ALA A 72 41.20 13.00 1.04
C ALA A 72 42.18 11.89 0.59
N TRP A 73 42.13 10.69 1.17
CA TRP A 73 42.95 9.54 0.73
C TRP A 73 42.63 9.10 -0.70
N GLN A 74 41.38 9.22 -1.14
CA GLN A 74 40.96 8.96 -2.51
C GLN A 74 41.28 10.15 -3.45
N GLY A 75 41.51 11.34 -2.89
CA GLY A 75 41.94 12.56 -3.59
C GLY A 75 40.85 13.24 -4.43
N ASN A 76 41.27 13.93 -5.49
CA ASN A 76 40.38 14.68 -6.40
C ASN A 76 39.59 13.73 -7.32
N ILE A 77 38.47 13.18 -6.84
CA ILE A 77 37.57 12.33 -7.62
C ILE A 77 36.81 13.22 -8.63
N SER A 78 37.07 13.04 -9.92
CA SER A 78 36.50 13.88 -10.99
C SER A 78 34.98 13.70 -11.11
N GLN A 79 34.28 14.70 -11.67
CA GLN A 79 32.84 14.56 -11.97
C GLN A 79 32.57 13.35 -12.89
N SER A 80 33.46 13.08 -13.84
CA SER A 80 33.41 11.88 -14.70
C SER A 80 33.48 10.57 -13.92
N GLU A 81 34.25 10.50 -12.83
CA GLU A 81 34.31 9.31 -11.97
C GLU A 81 33.06 9.19 -11.10
N TRP A 82 32.54 10.29 -10.53
CA TRP A 82 31.24 10.29 -9.84
C TRP A 82 30.10 9.81 -10.75
N ASN A 83 30.05 10.29 -12.01
CA ASN A 83 29.09 9.82 -13.01
C ASN A 83 29.21 8.30 -13.25
N GLN A 84 30.44 7.76 -13.32
CA GLN A 84 30.67 6.34 -13.57
C GLN A 84 30.39 5.47 -12.33
N LEU A 85 30.71 5.95 -11.12
CA LEU A 85 30.37 5.27 -9.87
C LEU A 85 28.86 5.09 -9.71
N ARG A 86 28.07 6.16 -9.99
CA ARG A 86 26.60 6.07 -9.96
C ARG A 86 26.03 5.17 -11.05
N ASN A 87 26.46 5.36 -12.30
CA ASN A 87 25.78 4.77 -13.46
C ASN A 87 26.34 3.40 -13.89
N ASN A 88 27.65 3.17 -13.71
CA ASN A 88 28.33 1.95 -14.19
C ASN A 88 28.63 0.96 -13.04
N ASN A 89 28.73 1.43 -11.79
CA ASN A 89 28.97 0.57 -10.62
C ASN A 89 27.79 0.53 -9.63
N ASN A 90 26.63 1.07 -10.03
CA ASN A 90 25.39 1.19 -9.28
C ASN A 90 25.58 1.62 -7.82
N ARG A 91 26.35 2.68 -7.59
CA ARG A 91 26.54 3.25 -6.25
C ARG A 91 25.54 4.37 -6.04
N GLU A 92 24.58 4.12 -5.15
CA GLU A 92 23.40 4.96 -4.91
C GLU A 92 23.60 5.91 -3.72
N PHE A 93 24.53 5.57 -2.82
CA PHE A 93 24.87 6.40 -1.67
C PHE A 93 26.38 6.52 -1.41
N VAL A 94 26.77 7.54 -0.66
CA VAL A 94 28.14 7.74 -0.19
C VAL A 94 28.24 8.46 1.15
N PHE A 95 29.14 8.01 2.02
CA PHE A 95 29.61 8.78 3.17
C PHE A 95 30.95 9.47 2.87
N ILE A 96 31.09 10.73 3.27
CA ILE A 96 32.21 11.59 2.86
C ILE A 96 32.84 12.23 4.10
N ARG A 97 34.14 12.01 4.32
CA ARG A 97 34.84 12.64 5.45
C ARG A 97 34.80 14.16 5.30
N SER A 98 34.37 14.82 6.36
CA SER A 98 34.36 16.28 6.47
C SER A 98 35.50 16.81 7.34
N SER A 99 35.82 16.07 8.40
CA SER A 99 36.61 16.54 9.54
C SER A 99 37.18 15.36 10.33
N ARG A 100 38.19 15.64 11.15
CA ARG A 100 38.81 14.73 12.13
C ARG A 100 39.41 15.54 13.27
N GLY A 101 39.33 15.02 14.49
CA GLY A 101 39.87 15.70 15.68
C GLY A 101 39.04 16.91 16.12
N GLY A 102 39.48 17.61 17.17
CA GLY A 102 38.74 18.75 17.75
C GLY A 102 38.87 20.06 16.98
N THR A 103 38.38 21.16 17.56
CA THR A 103 38.30 22.47 16.86
C THR A 103 39.64 23.19 16.70
N THR A 104 40.71 22.72 17.35
CA THR A 104 42.00 23.43 17.46
C THR A 104 43.21 22.63 16.94
N GLY A 105 44.27 23.37 16.59
CA GLY A 105 45.56 22.81 16.19
C GLY A 105 45.60 22.31 14.75
N PHE A 106 46.41 21.29 14.51
CA PHE A 106 46.71 20.76 13.19
C PHE A 106 47.09 19.28 13.26
N TYR A 107 46.76 18.53 12.20
CA TYR A 107 47.14 17.14 12.00
C TYR A 107 47.76 16.96 10.60
N ASN A 108 49.03 16.56 10.59
CA ASN A 108 49.74 16.16 9.38
C ASN A 108 49.40 14.71 9.04
N GLN A 109 48.63 14.51 7.98
CA GLN A 109 48.26 13.17 7.49
C GLN A 109 49.45 12.31 7.06
N ASN A 110 50.63 12.91 6.80
CA ASN A 110 51.89 12.21 6.52
C ASN A 110 52.72 11.89 7.79
N ASP A 111 52.28 12.31 8.97
CA ASP A 111 52.88 12.03 10.28
C ASP A 111 51.79 11.55 11.26
N ALA A 112 51.00 10.56 10.84
CA ALA A 112 49.82 10.09 11.56
C ALA A 112 50.09 9.71 13.04
N ASN A 113 51.27 9.15 13.31
CA ASN A 113 51.72 8.73 14.64
C ASN A 113 52.34 9.86 15.48
N ASN A 114 52.40 11.09 14.95
CA ASN A 114 53.10 12.25 15.52
C ASN A 114 54.60 12.01 15.78
N ASN A 115 55.26 11.17 14.98
CA ASN A 115 56.66 10.76 15.16
C ASN A 115 57.64 11.93 14.99
N GLN A 116 57.24 12.98 14.27
CA GLN A 116 58.04 14.19 14.06
C GLN A 116 57.54 15.37 14.90
N GLY A 117 56.50 15.18 15.73
CA GLY A 117 55.89 16.24 16.53
C GLY A 117 55.01 17.23 15.75
N ASN A 118 54.68 16.95 14.49
CA ASN A 118 53.94 17.87 13.61
C ASN A 118 52.47 18.08 13.99
N ASN A 119 51.86 17.15 14.73
CA ASN A 119 50.46 17.21 15.13
C ASN A 119 50.33 17.96 16.46
N THR A 120 49.36 18.87 16.57
CA THR A 120 49.26 19.84 17.67
C THR A 120 47.83 20.00 18.18
N LEU A 121 47.71 20.35 19.47
CA LEU A 121 46.45 20.57 20.20
C LEU A 121 45.44 19.45 19.95
N SER A 122 44.18 19.78 19.62
CA SER A 122 43.12 18.79 19.37
C SER A 122 43.31 17.95 18.09
N GLN A 123 44.43 18.11 17.38
CA GLN A 123 44.75 17.46 16.11
C GLN A 123 43.69 17.66 15.02
N ARG A 124 43.19 18.90 14.89
CA ARG A 124 42.23 19.29 13.84
C ARG A 124 42.73 18.93 12.44
N TYR A 125 41.84 18.34 11.63
CA TYR A 125 42.00 18.20 10.19
C TYR A 125 40.68 18.51 9.47
N ASP A 126 40.68 19.55 8.63
CA ASP A 126 39.61 19.82 7.67
C ASP A 126 39.85 18.94 6.43
N ASP A 127 38.86 18.17 5.96
CA ASP A 127 39.06 17.41 4.70
C ASP A 127 38.88 18.33 3.47
N PRO A 128 39.94 18.60 2.68
CA PRO A 128 39.91 19.63 1.66
C PRO A 128 39.03 19.28 0.45
N TYR A 129 38.63 18.01 0.30
CA TYR A 129 37.78 17.55 -0.81
C TYR A 129 36.30 17.44 -0.42
N PHE A 130 35.94 17.52 0.86
CA PHE A 130 34.59 17.29 1.36
C PHE A 130 33.49 18.01 0.56
N VAL A 131 33.56 19.34 0.49
CA VAL A 131 32.56 20.20 -0.18
C VAL A 131 32.43 19.88 -1.68
N GLN A 132 33.54 19.55 -2.32
CA GLN A 132 33.56 19.14 -3.72
C GLN A 132 32.91 17.77 -3.92
N ASN A 133 33.29 16.78 -3.12
CA ASN A 133 32.76 15.42 -3.23
C ASN A 133 31.25 15.38 -2.93
N ILE A 134 30.77 16.07 -1.89
CA ILE A 134 29.33 16.08 -1.57
C ILE A 134 28.51 16.81 -2.64
N THR A 135 29.08 17.84 -3.28
CA THR A 135 28.44 18.53 -4.43
C THR A 135 28.43 17.65 -5.69
N ARG A 136 29.53 16.92 -5.98
CA ARG A 136 29.64 16.05 -7.17
C ARG A 136 28.84 14.75 -7.05
N ALA A 137 28.67 14.23 -5.84
CA ALA A 137 27.87 13.03 -5.56
C ALA A 137 26.36 13.33 -5.69
N THR A 138 25.86 14.41 -5.10
CA THR A 138 24.44 14.74 -5.22
C THR A 138 24.07 15.25 -6.62
N SER A 139 25.00 15.88 -7.36
CA SER A 139 24.75 16.28 -8.76
C SER A 139 24.53 15.12 -9.72
N VAL A 140 24.91 13.89 -9.35
CA VAL A 140 24.62 12.65 -10.11
C VAL A 140 23.45 11.84 -9.54
N GLY A 141 22.78 12.33 -8.48
CA GLY A 141 21.70 11.60 -7.83
C GLY A 141 22.19 10.43 -6.96
N MET A 142 23.35 10.58 -6.31
CA MET A 142 23.68 9.78 -5.11
C MET A 142 23.19 10.48 -3.86
N LEU A 143 22.68 9.72 -2.88
CA LEU A 143 22.40 10.24 -1.54
C LEU A 143 23.73 10.33 -0.77
N ALA A 144 24.03 11.49 -0.18
CA ALA A 144 25.34 11.74 0.41
C ALA A 144 25.22 12.17 1.88
N GLY A 145 26.06 11.61 2.75
CA GLY A 145 26.16 11.96 4.17
C GLY A 145 27.58 12.39 4.57
N PRO A 146 27.74 13.34 5.49
CA PRO A 146 29.05 13.71 6.00
C PRO A 146 29.49 12.78 7.15
N TYR A 147 30.79 12.52 7.30
CA TYR A 147 31.35 11.84 8.48
C TYR A 147 32.47 12.61 9.18
N HIS A 148 32.71 12.28 10.46
CA HIS A 148 33.77 12.80 11.30
C HIS A 148 34.57 11.67 11.93
N PHE A 149 35.87 11.57 11.62
CA PHE A 149 36.76 10.60 12.27
C PHE A 149 37.13 11.09 13.66
N SER A 150 36.60 10.44 14.69
CA SER A 150 36.78 10.86 16.08
C SER A 150 38.18 10.56 16.62
N ARG A 151 38.65 11.38 17.56
CA ARG A 151 39.98 11.24 18.18
C ARG A 151 39.94 11.28 19.73
N PRO A 152 39.19 10.38 20.39
CA PRO A 152 39.25 10.23 21.84
C PRO A 152 40.63 9.82 22.36
N ASP A 153 41.52 9.29 21.51
CA ASP A 153 42.93 9.01 21.83
C ASP A 153 43.76 10.27 22.12
N ILE A 154 43.25 11.47 21.80
CA ILE A 154 43.86 12.73 22.21
C ILE A 154 43.46 13.04 23.66
N VAL A 155 44.43 12.85 24.54
CA VAL A 155 44.34 13.10 25.98
C VAL A 155 45.41 14.11 26.41
N ALA A 156 45.32 14.62 27.63
CA ALA A 156 46.23 15.65 28.15
C ALA A 156 47.72 15.25 28.08
N SER A 157 48.05 13.95 28.12
CA SER A 157 49.40 13.41 27.99
C SER A 157 49.85 13.15 26.55
N THR A 158 48.99 13.29 25.54
CA THR A 158 49.35 13.08 24.13
C THR A 158 50.36 14.15 23.68
N LEU A 159 51.41 13.74 22.95
CA LEU A 159 52.46 14.65 22.48
C LEU A 159 51.88 15.86 21.74
N ASN A 160 52.30 17.05 22.16
CA ASN A 160 51.92 18.36 21.61
C ASN A 160 50.40 18.71 21.69
N SER A 161 49.62 18.02 22.54
CA SER A 161 48.23 18.37 22.87
C SER A 161 48.05 19.71 23.61
N GLY A 162 49.14 20.28 24.13
CA GLY A 162 49.10 21.45 25.02
C GLY A 162 48.55 21.15 26.42
N GLY A 163 48.40 19.88 26.80
CA GLY A 163 47.75 19.48 28.05
C GLY A 163 46.22 19.38 27.96
N ILE A 164 45.65 19.57 26.77
CA ILE A 164 44.21 19.56 26.52
C ILE A 164 43.82 18.19 25.94
N ALA A 165 42.81 17.55 26.54
CA ALA A 165 42.20 16.34 25.98
C ALA A 165 41.02 16.72 25.07
N ASN A 166 40.79 15.96 24.00
CA ASN A 166 39.58 16.14 23.19
C ASN A 166 38.34 15.74 24.01
N THR A 167 37.19 16.31 23.67
CA THR A 167 35.87 15.94 24.20
C THR A 167 34.91 15.72 23.04
N GLY A 168 33.88 14.89 23.24
CA GLY A 168 32.86 14.67 22.21
C GLY A 168 32.17 15.96 21.78
N THR A 169 31.96 16.89 22.71
CA THR A 169 31.42 18.24 22.43
C THR A 169 32.34 19.07 21.52
N ASP A 170 33.67 19.03 21.70
CA ASP A 170 34.62 19.75 20.84
C ASP A 170 34.66 19.17 19.42
N GLU A 171 34.70 17.83 19.31
CA GLU A 171 34.70 17.16 18.01
C GLU A 171 33.35 17.32 17.27
N ALA A 172 32.23 17.27 17.98
CA ALA A 172 30.92 17.61 17.40
C ALA A 172 30.85 19.07 16.95
N ASN A 173 31.43 20.02 17.71
CA ASN A 173 31.53 21.41 17.28
C ASN A 173 32.41 21.57 16.02
N HIS A 174 33.51 20.81 15.88
CA HIS A 174 34.31 20.80 14.65
C HIS A 174 33.51 20.18 13.49
N PHE A 175 32.79 19.09 13.72
CA PHE A 175 31.93 18.46 12.72
C PHE A 175 30.84 19.42 12.22
N ILE A 176 30.19 20.16 13.13
CA ILE A 176 29.22 21.21 12.78
C ILE A 176 29.90 22.35 12.00
N GLN A 177 31.10 22.80 12.41
CA GLN A 177 31.86 23.83 11.71
C GLN A 177 32.23 23.44 10.27
N MET A 178 32.40 22.15 9.97
CA MET A 178 32.80 21.67 8.65
C MET A 178 31.63 21.16 7.79
N ALA A 179 30.61 20.55 8.41
CA ALA A 179 29.54 19.82 7.72
C ALA A 179 28.12 20.27 8.07
N GLY A 180 27.91 21.20 9.02
CA GLY A 180 26.57 21.61 9.48
C GLY A 180 25.64 22.14 8.39
N ALA A 181 26.17 22.68 7.27
CA ALA A 181 25.37 23.03 6.10
C ALA A 181 24.64 21.83 5.47
N TRP A 182 25.17 20.62 5.61
CA TRP A 182 24.64 19.37 5.03
C TRP A 182 23.90 18.48 6.03
N MET A 183 23.81 18.86 7.31
CA MET A 183 22.99 18.18 8.31
C MET A 183 21.51 18.63 8.16
N ARG A 184 20.92 18.45 6.96
CA ARG A 184 19.59 18.95 6.59
C ARG A 184 18.90 18.10 5.51
N PRO A 185 17.58 18.26 5.26
CA PRO A 185 16.83 17.45 4.31
C PRO A 185 17.38 17.42 2.89
N GLY A 186 17.48 16.22 2.33
CA GLY A 186 18.15 15.92 1.05
C GLY A 186 19.56 15.32 1.19
N TYR A 187 20.05 15.16 2.43
CA TYR A 187 21.32 14.50 2.75
C TYR A 187 21.11 13.38 3.76
N LEU A 188 22.00 12.38 3.75
CA LEU A 188 21.99 11.30 4.75
C LEU A 188 22.40 11.83 6.13
N LEU A 189 21.95 11.14 7.18
CA LEU A 189 22.29 11.46 8.57
C LEU A 189 23.82 11.61 8.76
N PRO A 190 24.25 12.57 9.60
CA PRO A 190 25.67 12.76 9.90
C PRO A 190 26.25 11.54 10.63
N VAL A 191 27.49 11.16 10.33
CA VAL A 191 28.15 9.97 10.92
C VAL A 191 29.26 10.36 11.90
N PHE A 192 29.26 9.72 13.06
CA PHE A 192 30.38 9.66 14.00
C PHE A 192 31.19 8.38 13.74
N ASP A 193 32.47 8.52 13.41
CA ASP A 193 33.36 7.40 13.06
C ASP A 193 34.32 7.12 14.24
N LEU A 194 34.22 5.91 14.81
CA LEU A 194 34.90 5.51 16.05
C LEU A 194 35.83 4.30 15.83
N GLU A 195 37.10 4.60 15.57
CA GLU A 195 38.19 3.61 15.41
C GLU A 195 39.39 3.86 16.35
N ALA A 196 39.25 4.74 17.35
CA ALA A 196 40.35 5.17 18.22
C ALA A 196 39.94 5.25 19.70
N GLY A 197 40.94 5.33 20.58
CA GLY A 197 40.79 5.59 22.02
C GLY A 197 40.85 4.37 22.93
N ASP A 198 40.67 3.16 22.38
CA ASP A 198 40.84 1.89 23.11
C ASP A 198 42.24 1.81 23.76
N GLY A 199 42.29 1.27 24.98
CA GLY A 199 43.50 1.23 25.83
C GLY A 199 44.03 2.58 26.34
N ILE A 200 43.59 3.71 25.79
CA ILE A 200 43.97 5.07 26.21
C ILE A 200 42.94 5.69 27.16
N ARG A 201 41.65 5.41 26.89
CA ARG A 201 40.52 5.70 27.78
C ARG A 201 39.88 4.39 28.23
N THR A 202 39.09 4.41 29.30
CA THR A 202 38.24 3.27 29.65
C THR A 202 37.00 3.23 28.76
N ASP A 203 36.39 2.05 28.61
CA ASP A 203 35.16 1.80 27.84
C ASP A 203 34.06 2.82 28.21
N GLN A 204 33.89 3.09 29.51
CA GLN A 204 32.93 4.06 30.04
C GLN A 204 33.26 5.49 29.59
N GLN A 205 34.54 5.87 29.54
CA GLN A 205 34.98 7.18 29.07
C GLN A 205 34.82 7.33 27.54
N ILE A 206 35.01 6.26 26.76
CA ILE A 206 34.78 6.26 25.30
C ILE A 206 33.27 6.31 25.01
N THR A 207 32.48 5.55 25.78
CA THR A 207 31.01 5.56 25.73
C THR A 207 30.46 6.96 26.04
N GLN A 208 30.86 7.56 27.16
CA GLN A 208 30.42 8.91 27.53
C GLN A 208 30.86 9.95 26.50
N TYR A 209 32.10 9.89 26.02
CA TYR A 209 32.61 10.77 24.97
C TYR A 209 31.75 10.71 23.70
N SER A 210 31.35 9.51 23.28
CA SER A 210 30.49 9.30 22.11
C SER A 210 29.08 9.85 22.35
N ILE A 211 28.53 9.64 23.55
CA ILE A 211 27.24 10.20 23.98
C ILE A 211 27.28 11.73 24.01
N ASP A 212 28.37 12.35 24.48
CA ASP A 212 28.56 13.81 24.49
C ASP A 212 28.60 14.38 23.06
N PHE A 213 29.26 13.68 22.13
CA PHE A 213 29.26 14.02 20.71
C PHE A 213 27.84 13.98 20.13
N SER A 214 27.14 12.86 20.29
CA SER A 214 25.76 12.70 19.80
C SER A 214 24.80 13.73 20.40
N ASN A 215 24.90 14.01 21.70
CA ASN A 215 24.10 15.03 22.36
C ASN A 215 24.34 16.42 21.77
N ARG A 216 25.60 16.78 21.47
CA ARG A 216 25.92 18.08 20.86
C ARG A 216 25.45 18.19 19.40
N ILE A 217 25.47 17.10 18.63
CA ILE A 217 24.85 17.07 17.29
C ILE A 217 23.33 17.25 17.41
N TYR A 218 22.68 16.49 18.31
CA TYR A 218 21.23 16.56 18.51
C TYR A 218 20.76 17.95 18.98
N GLU A 219 21.46 18.57 19.93
CA GLU A 219 21.18 19.92 20.45
C GLU A 219 21.15 20.99 19.33
N VAL A 220 22.01 20.85 18.32
CA VAL A 220 22.18 21.86 17.25
C VAL A 220 21.37 21.55 16.00
N THR A 221 21.02 20.28 15.75
CA THR A 221 20.42 19.84 14.48
C THR A 221 19.06 19.15 14.60
N GLY A 222 18.67 18.73 15.81
CA GLY A 222 17.47 17.93 16.07
C GLY A 222 17.58 16.45 15.64
N VAL A 223 18.73 15.98 15.15
CA VAL A 223 18.93 14.58 14.71
C VAL A 223 20.05 13.88 15.46
N ARG A 224 19.92 12.56 15.62
CA ARG A 224 20.98 11.71 16.14
C ARG A 224 21.89 11.25 14.99
N PRO A 225 23.22 11.27 15.15
CA PRO A 225 24.15 10.77 14.15
C PRO A 225 24.13 9.23 14.04
N ILE A 226 24.58 8.72 12.90
CA ILE A 226 24.92 7.31 12.68
C ILE A 226 26.22 7.01 13.45
N MET A 227 26.32 5.83 14.07
CA MET A 227 27.59 5.28 14.55
C MET A 227 28.27 4.48 13.42
N TYR A 228 29.47 4.87 13.00
CA TYR A 228 30.38 3.98 12.26
C TYR A 228 31.36 3.33 13.24
N ILE A 229 31.36 2.00 13.28
CA ILE A 229 32.13 1.22 14.27
C ILE A 229 32.45 -0.19 13.75
N ASN A 230 33.66 -0.70 14.05
CA ASN A 230 33.99 -2.10 13.78
C ASN A 230 33.46 -3.03 14.90
N GLY A 231 33.22 -4.30 14.58
CA GLY A 231 32.63 -5.25 15.53
C GLY A 231 33.43 -5.52 16.82
N ASN A 232 34.75 -5.27 16.84
CA ASN A 232 35.52 -5.37 18.08
C ASN A 232 35.22 -4.19 19.02
N TYR A 233 35.19 -2.97 18.48
CA TYR A 233 34.80 -1.78 19.23
C TYR A 233 33.34 -1.88 19.72
N ALA A 234 32.42 -2.33 18.85
CA ALA A 234 31.01 -2.51 19.21
C ALA A 234 30.81 -3.55 20.32
N ALA A 235 31.49 -4.71 20.25
CA ALA A 235 31.30 -5.79 21.22
C ALA A 235 32.06 -5.60 22.54
N PHE A 236 33.17 -4.83 22.56
CA PHE A 236 34.10 -4.82 23.71
C PHE A 236 34.57 -3.45 24.19
N VAL A 237 34.31 -2.34 23.47
CA VAL A 237 34.84 -1.00 23.82
C VAL A 237 33.74 0.02 24.15
N VAL A 238 32.51 -0.14 23.63
CA VAL A 238 31.36 0.70 23.96
C VAL A 238 30.27 -0.04 24.72
N GLN A 239 29.53 0.67 25.57
CA GLN A 239 28.59 0.10 26.53
C GLN A 239 27.19 0.73 26.40
N SER A 240 26.14 -0.02 26.78
CA SER A 240 24.78 0.54 26.87
C SER A 240 24.74 1.71 27.86
N PRO A 241 23.96 2.79 27.62
CA PRO A 241 22.90 2.90 26.61
C PRO A 241 23.32 3.62 25.31
N ILE A 242 24.55 3.44 24.81
CA ILE A 242 25.03 4.15 23.61
C ILE A 242 24.11 4.03 22.37
N GLN A 243 23.39 2.92 22.20
CA GLN A 243 22.45 2.69 21.12
C GLN A 243 21.28 3.69 21.12
N ASP A 244 20.83 4.18 22.27
CA ASP A 244 19.77 5.19 22.38
C ASP A 244 20.22 6.57 21.84
N TYR A 245 21.54 6.78 21.78
CA TYR A 245 22.19 8.00 21.28
C TYR A 245 22.70 7.82 19.84
N PHE A 246 22.72 6.60 19.33
CA PHE A 246 23.14 6.24 17.97
C PHE A 246 22.22 5.12 17.43
N PRO A 247 20.95 5.45 17.13
CA PRO A 247 19.94 4.46 16.78
C PRO A 247 20.12 3.87 15.36
N VAL A 248 21.07 4.39 14.59
CA VAL A 248 21.44 3.90 13.26
C VAL A 248 22.90 3.42 13.30
N LEU A 249 23.14 2.19 12.88
CA LEU A 249 24.43 1.50 12.98
C LEU A 249 25.03 1.22 11.59
N TRP A 250 26.16 1.84 11.31
CA TRP A 250 27.06 1.49 10.21
C TRP A 250 28.21 0.65 10.76
N THR A 251 28.36 -0.60 10.28
CA THR A 251 29.40 -1.51 10.79
C THR A 251 30.47 -1.85 9.76
N ALA A 252 31.73 -1.89 10.20
CA ALA A 252 32.84 -2.38 9.41
C ALA A 252 33.07 -3.89 9.63
N ARG A 253 32.97 -4.70 8.56
CA ARG A 253 33.41 -6.10 8.56
C ARG A 253 33.83 -6.59 7.18
N TYR A 254 35.12 -6.82 7.01
CA TYR A 254 35.67 -7.27 5.73
C TYR A 254 35.79 -8.79 5.63
N ALA A 255 34.72 -9.46 5.19
CA ALA A 255 34.67 -10.93 5.15
C ALA A 255 35.69 -11.57 4.19
N ASN A 256 36.05 -10.90 3.10
CA ASN A 256 37.10 -11.32 2.17
C ASN A 256 37.78 -10.11 1.48
N GLN A 257 38.84 -9.58 2.08
CA GLN A 257 39.65 -8.49 1.51
C GLN A 257 40.48 -8.91 0.27
N SER A 258 40.61 -10.21 -0.02
CA SER A 258 41.34 -10.68 -1.22
C SER A 258 40.45 -10.79 -2.47
N ASP A 259 39.13 -10.88 -2.28
CA ASP A 259 38.12 -10.89 -3.32
C ASP A 259 36.82 -10.27 -2.77
N PRO A 260 36.70 -8.92 -2.77
CA PRO A 260 35.50 -8.22 -2.29
C PRO A 260 34.22 -8.55 -3.03
N ASP A 261 34.30 -8.97 -4.29
CA ASP A 261 33.14 -9.29 -5.13
C ASP A 261 32.56 -10.68 -4.78
N SER A 262 33.32 -11.54 -4.08
CA SER A 262 32.82 -12.80 -3.51
C SER A 262 31.91 -12.63 -2.28
N ILE A 263 31.80 -11.42 -1.71
CA ILE A 263 31.04 -11.18 -0.47
C ILE A 263 29.54 -11.06 -0.81
N PRO A 264 28.64 -11.89 -0.25
CA PRO A 264 27.24 -11.98 -0.65
C PRO A 264 26.38 -10.87 -0.02
N VAL A 265 26.74 -9.60 -0.25
CA VAL A 265 26.14 -8.40 0.38
C VAL A 265 24.62 -8.28 0.23
N GLN A 266 24.04 -8.92 -0.79
CA GLN A 266 22.61 -8.92 -1.07
C GLN A 266 21.80 -9.91 -0.21
N THR A 267 22.44 -10.92 0.39
CA THR A 267 21.74 -12.01 1.11
C THR A 267 22.36 -12.41 2.44
N GLY A 268 23.64 -12.12 2.68
CA GLY A 268 24.31 -12.33 3.96
C GLY A 268 24.34 -11.07 4.82
N HIS A 269 24.80 -11.20 6.06
CA HIS A 269 24.93 -10.13 7.04
C HIS A 269 26.32 -10.18 7.73
N PRO A 270 26.78 -9.08 8.38
CA PRO A 270 28.07 -9.07 9.08
C PRO A 270 28.23 -10.18 10.11
N LYS A 271 27.18 -10.55 10.85
CA LYS A 271 27.26 -11.49 11.98
C LYS A 271 27.24 -12.98 11.59
N ASP A 272 26.94 -13.33 10.34
CA ASP A 272 26.69 -14.73 9.89
C ASP A 272 27.83 -15.72 10.20
N THR A 273 29.06 -15.22 10.32
CA THR A 273 30.26 -16.02 10.61
C THR A 273 31.06 -15.48 11.81
N PHE A 274 30.41 -14.77 12.74
CA PHE A 274 31.03 -14.28 13.98
C PHE A 274 30.03 -14.04 15.13
N SER A 275 30.27 -14.62 16.30
CA SER A 275 29.47 -14.40 17.52
C SER A 275 29.96 -13.19 18.33
N GLN A 276 29.05 -12.50 19.04
CA GLN A 276 29.34 -11.27 19.82
C GLN A 276 29.93 -10.17 18.93
N PHE A 277 29.06 -9.50 18.15
CA PHE A 277 29.49 -8.58 17.10
C PHE A 277 28.87 -7.18 17.19
N TYR A 278 27.60 -7.03 17.60
CA TYR A 278 26.95 -5.72 17.69
C TYR A 278 26.89 -5.17 19.13
N GLY A 279 27.15 -5.97 20.16
CA GLY A 279 27.33 -5.47 21.53
C GLY A 279 26.07 -4.78 22.06
N PRO A 280 26.09 -3.49 22.45
CA PRO A 280 24.90 -2.76 22.90
C PRO A 280 23.71 -2.85 21.93
N TRP A 281 23.96 -2.86 20.62
CA TRP A 281 22.90 -2.94 19.59
C TRP A 281 22.28 -4.35 19.47
N ASP A 282 22.85 -5.40 20.09
CA ASP A 282 22.18 -6.71 20.24
C ASP A 282 21.00 -6.65 21.26
N THR A 283 20.56 -5.46 21.69
CA THR A 283 19.41 -5.22 22.59
C THR A 283 18.56 -4.04 22.07
N PRO A 284 17.26 -4.22 21.76
CA PRO A 284 16.48 -5.47 21.83
C PRO A 284 17.01 -6.55 20.89
N ALA A 285 16.57 -7.80 21.09
CA ALA A 285 17.16 -8.99 20.46
C ALA A 285 16.85 -9.12 18.95
N ASP A 286 17.49 -8.29 18.14
CA ASP A 286 17.57 -8.39 16.69
C ASP A 286 18.80 -9.24 16.29
N PRO A 287 18.69 -10.23 15.37
CA PRO A 287 19.87 -10.93 14.84
C PRO A 287 20.81 -10.02 14.02
N HIS A 288 20.30 -8.95 13.40
CA HIS A 288 20.98 -8.14 12.38
C HIS A 288 20.71 -6.61 12.49
N PRO A 289 20.90 -5.96 13.66
CA PRO A 289 20.62 -4.52 13.92
C PRO A 289 21.60 -3.53 13.26
N TRP A 290 21.99 -3.77 12.00
CA TRP A 290 22.83 -2.87 11.20
C TRP A 290 22.02 -2.25 10.06
N ASP A 291 22.21 -0.96 9.84
CA ASP A 291 21.61 -0.21 8.74
C ASP A 291 22.55 -0.14 7.53
N PHE A 292 23.85 -0.06 7.79
CA PHE A 292 24.89 -0.01 6.77
C PHE A 292 26.04 -0.97 7.12
N TRP A 293 26.65 -1.56 6.09
CA TRP A 293 27.79 -2.47 6.24
C TRP A 293 28.89 -2.09 5.25
N GLN A 294 30.05 -1.68 5.79
CA GLN A 294 31.29 -1.55 5.03
C GLN A 294 31.92 -2.94 4.87
N TYR A 295 31.85 -3.47 3.66
CA TYR A 295 32.11 -4.88 3.39
C TYR A 295 33.51 -5.15 2.82
N ALA A 296 34.20 -4.13 2.31
CA ALA A 296 35.63 -4.16 1.99
C ALA A 296 36.23 -2.74 1.90
N SER A 297 37.54 -2.63 2.13
CA SER A 297 38.37 -1.42 1.88
C SER A 297 39.42 -1.62 0.78
N THR A 298 39.27 -2.72 0.03
CA THR A 298 40.20 -3.16 -1.02
C THR A 298 39.55 -3.23 -2.41
N ALA A 299 38.26 -2.90 -2.52
CA ALA A 299 37.49 -3.02 -3.75
C ALA A 299 37.95 -2.06 -4.85
N ARG A 300 37.74 -2.43 -6.11
CA ARG A 300 38.32 -1.75 -7.28
C ARG A 300 37.25 -1.48 -8.34
N LEU A 301 36.39 -0.52 -8.04
CA LEU A 301 35.28 -0.14 -8.92
C LEU A 301 35.80 0.49 -10.22
N SER A 302 35.29 0.02 -11.36
CA SER A 302 35.77 0.46 -12.69
C SER A 302 35.55 1.96 -12.96
N GLY A 303 34.56 2.59 -12.32
CA GLY A 303 34.29 4.02 -12.43
C GLY A 303 35.19 4.94 -11.60
N TYR A 304 36.09 4.39 -10.77
CA TYR A 304 37.09 5.15 -10.02
C TYR A 304 38.49 4.75 -10.49
N ARG A 305 39.23 5.70 -11.08
CA ARG A 305 40.59 5.48 -11.63
C ARG A 305 40.72 4.23 -12.53
N ASN A 306 39.66 3.87 -13.26
CA ASN A 306 39.57 2.65 -14.08
C ASN A 306 39.80 1.32 -13.29
N GLY A 307 39.43 1.25 -12.02
CA GLY A 307 39.73 0.12 -11.13
C GLY A 307 41.22 0.05 -10.68
N GLY A 308 42.01 1.08 -10.94
CA GLY A 308 43.44 1.12 -10.63
C GLY A 308 43.78 1.30 -9.14
N ALA A 309 42.82 1.69 -8.30
CA ALA A 309 43.03 1.98 -6.89
C ALA A 309 41.92 1.37 -6.01
N ASN A 310 42.27 1.14 -4.74
CA ASN A 310 41.33 0.66 -3.72
C ASN A 310 40.31 1.74 -3.36
N LEU A 311 39.10 1.30 -3.00
CA LEU A 311 37.97 2.13 -2.58
C LEU A 311 37.15 1.37 -1.53
N ASP A 312 36.64 2.10 -0.55
CA ASP A 312 35.82 1.58 0.53
C ASP A 312 34.37 1.43 0.04
N VAL A 313 33.79 0.24 0.27
CA VAL A 313 32.50 -0.15 -0.33
C VAL A 313 31.48 -0.56 0.72
N ASN A 314 30.26 -0.05 0.55
CA ASN A 314 29.15 -0.18 1.49
C ASN A 314 27.93 -0.84 0.86
N VAL A 315 27.09 -1.44 1.70
CA VAL A 315 25.73 -1.90 1.39
C VAL A 315 24.79 -1.41 2.49
N ALA A 316 23.56 -1.04 2.14
CA ALA A 316 22.50 -0.72 3.10
C ALA A 316 21.66 -1.97 3.42
N GLN A 317 20.97 -2.01 4.56
CA GLN A 317 20.21 -3.19 4.98
C GLN A 317 19.02 -3.50 4.05
N GLY A 318 18.41 -2.46 3.47
CA GLY A 318 17.42 -2.51 2.40
C GLY A 318 17.81 -1.72 1.14
N GLY A 319 16.85 -1.51 0.24
CA GLY A 319 17.01 -0.78 -1.01
C GLY A 319 16.76 0.74 -0.93
N PRO A 320 16.30 1.36 -2.04
CA PRO A 320 16.18 2.82 -2.14
C PRO A 320 15.19 3.50 -1.18
N GLU A 321 14.17 2.82 -0.66
CA GLU A 321 13.27 3.41 0.34
C GLU A 321 13.84 3.33 1.75
N PHE A 322 14.58 2.25 2.06
CA PHE A 322 15.39 2.15 3.27
C PHE A 322 16.44 3.28 3.35
N LEU A 323 17.13 3.57 2.23
CA LEU A 323 18.06 4.70 2.16
C LEU A 323 17.39 6.05 2.42
N LYS A 324 16.15 6.26 1.94
CA LYS A 324 15.42 7.51 2.14
C LYS A 324 14.93 7.70 3.57
N ASP A 325 14.76 6.62 4.34
CA ASP A 325 14.50 6.70 5.79
C ASP A 325 15.75 7.14 6.59
N ASN A 326 16.94 6.96 6.01
CA ASN A 326 18.22 7.40 6.56
C ASN A 326 18.64 8.82 6.12
N LEU A 327 17.74 9.58 5.47
CA LEU A 327 17.90 11.01 5.23
C LEU A 327 17.59 11.82 6.48
N VAL A 328 18.24 12.98 6.64
CA VAL A 328 17.89 13.97 7.68
C VAL A 328 16.43 14.41 7.46
N PRO A 329 15.50 14.18 8.41
CA PRO A 329 14.11 14.58 8.27
C PRO A 329 13.92 16.10 8.21
N ALA A 330 12.86 16.52 7.55
CA ALA A 330 12.38 17.89 7.58
C ALA A 330 11.70 18.17 8.92
N LEU A 331 12.46 18.79 9.82
CA LEU A 331 12.02 19.11 11.17
C LEU A 331 11.39 20.50 11.22
N TRP A 332 10.27 20.59 11.91
CA TRP A 332 9.64 21.84 12.31
C TRP A 332 10.39 22.43 13.52
N VAL A 333 10.96 23.63 13.37
CA VAL A 333 11.95 24.21 14.32
C VAL A 333 11.62 25.63 14.81
N SER A 334 10.57 26.28 14.30
CA SER A 334 10.12 27.59 14.83
C SER A 334 8.61 27.73 14.81
N GLY A 335 8.07 28.38 15.84
CA GLY A 335 6.64 28.66 16.00
C GLY A 335 6.18 30.02 15.48
N SER A 336 7.02 30.73 14.70
CA SER A 336 6.91 32.18 14.46
C SER A 336 5.54 32.68 13.95
N ASN A 337 4.81 31.83 13.22
CA ASN A 337 3.44 32.09 12.75
C ASN A 337 2.58 30.83 12.52
N GLY A 338 3.10 29.63 12.79
CA GLY A 338 2.41 28.35 12.51
C GLY A 338 2.30 27.96 11.02
N ALA A 339 2.59 28.84 10.07
CA ALA A 339 2.31 28.61 8.65
C ALA A 339 3.34 27.69 7.97
N TRP A 340 2.89 26.60 7.37
CA TRP A 340 3.72 25.59 6.67
C TRP A 340 4.59 26.21 5.57
N SER A 341 4.06 27.21 4.87
CA SER A 341 4.71 27.97 3.79
C SER A 341 5.89 28.86 4.23
N THR A 342 6.13 29.01 5.54
CA THR A 342 7.17 29.89 6.08
C THR A 342 8.50 29.15 6.26
N LEU A 343 9.49 29.47 5.41
CA LEU A 343 10.82 28.84 5.40
C LEU A 343 11.50 28.80 6.78
N SER A 344 11.42 29.88 7.57
CA SER A 344 12.06 29.96 8.89
C SER A 344 11.46 29.04 9.95
N ASN A 345 10.34 28.37 9.68
CA ASN A 345 9.80 27.33 10.55
C ASN A 345 10.42 25.94 10.30
N TRP A 346 11.24 25.77 9.26
CA TRP A 346 11.84 24.48 8.87
C TRP A 346 13.37 24.44 9.04
N ASN A 347 13.94 23.28 9.39
CA ASN A 347 15.40 23.09 9.37
C ASN A 347 16.00 23.23 7.94
N SER A 348 15.27 22.79 6.91
CA SER A 348 15.62 22.97 5.50
C SER A 348 15.58 24.44 5.03
N GLY A 349 14.76 25.28 5.68
CA GLY A 349 14.56 26.69 5.32
C GLY A 349 15.49 27.66 6.05
N GLN A 350 16.28 27.20 7.02
CA GLN A 350 17.34 28.02 7.63
C GLN A 350 18.49 28.26 6.64
N ALA A 351 19.07 29.46 6.65
CA ALA A 351 20.27 29.76 5.86
C ALA A 351 21.43 28.81 6.26
N PRO A 352 22.12 28.14 5.30
CA PRO A 352 23.26 27.28 5.63
C PRO A 352 24.49 28.10 6.05
N VAL A 353 25.12 27.71 7.15
CA VAL A 353 26.37 28.30 7.62
C VAL A 353 27.55 27.76 6.80
N ALA A 354 28.37 28.64 6.25
CA ALA A 354 29.53 28.26 5.45
C ALA A 354 30.61 27.54 6.29
N PRO A 355 31.30 26.50 5.77
CA PRO A 355 32.28 25.75 6.55
C PRO A 355 33.49 26.59 6.95
N VAL A 356 33.75 26.65 8.25
CA VAL A 356 34.79 27.44 8.92
C VAL A 356 36.08 26.64 8.96
N GLN A 357 37.02 26.96 8.06
CA GLN A 357 38.31 26.30 8.02
C GLN A 357 39.22 26.72 9.18
N GLY A 358 40.00 25.77 9.71
CA GLY A 358 40.93 26.02 10.81
C GLY A 358 42.23 26.72 10.37
N PRO A 359 42.96 27.35 11.29
CA PRO A 359 44.31 27.85 11.02
C PRO A 359 45.26 26.73 10.56
N GLY A 360 46.07 26.99 9.53
CA GLY A 360 47.04 26.03 8.99
C GLY A 360 46.46 24.86 8.19
N GLN A 361 45.13 24.78 8.04
CA GLN A 361 44.46 23.69 7.33
C GLN A 361 44.63 23.78 5.81
N GLY A 362 44.48 22.63 5.13
CA GLY A 362 44.62 22.55 3.67
C GLY A 362 43.54 23.37 2.94
N THR A 363 43.92 24.06 1.86
CA THR A 363 42.97 24.84 1.06
C THR A 363 41.88 23.93 0.47
N ARG A 364 40.61 24.23 0.75
CA ARG A 364 39.44 23.58 0.15
C ARG A 364 39.53 23.58 -1.38
N VAL A 365 39.32 22.41 -1.98
CA VAL A 365 39.42 22.20 -3.43
C VAL A 365 38.05 22.36 -4.08
N GLY A 366 37.96 23.18 -5.13
CA GLY A 366 36.71 23.45 -5.85
C GLY A 366 35.86 24.56 -5.23
N PRO A 367 34.69 24.87 -5.84
CA PRO A 367 33.81 25.93 -5.38
C PRO A 367 33.12 25.57 -4.06
N LEU A 368 32.81 26.59 -3.26
CA LEU A 368 31.92 26.45 -2.10
C LEU A 368 30.46 26.56 -2.56
N THR A 369 29.87 25.44 -2.96
CA THR A 369 28.43 25.32 -3.20
C THR A 369 27.73 24.93 -1.91
N LEU A 370 26.85 25.77 -1.39
CA LEU A 370 25.97 25.45 -0.26
C LEU A 370 24.60 24.99 -0.77
N PRO A 371 23.88 24.10 -0.04
CA PRO A 371 22.49 23.78 -0.38
C PRO A 371 21.58 25.01 -0.26
N ALA A 372 20.54 25.07 -1.08
CA ALA A 372 19.55 26.15 -0.97
C ALA A 372 18.66 25.98 0.27
N ALA A 373 18.23 27.09 0.86
CA ALA A 373 17.14 27.09 1.82
C ALA A 373 15.82 26.80 1.08
N ARG A 374 15.00 25.87 1.61
CA ARG A 374 13.77 25.40 0.94
C ARG A 374 12.72 24.90 1.94
N LEU A 375 11.47 24.81 1.48
CA LEU A 375 10.41 24.06 2.15
C LEU A 375 10.66 22.53 2.02
N PRO A 376 9.96 21.69 2.79
CA PRO A 376 9.91 20.25 2.55
C PRO A 376 9.42 19.94 1.13
N GLY A 377 9.83 18.80 0.59
CA GLY A 377 9.51 18.36 -0.77
C GLY A 377 9.42 16.83 -0.91
N PRO A 378 9.20 16.31 -2.14
CA PRO A 378 8.76 14.93 -2.40
C PRO A 378 9.69 13.79 -1.97
N LEU A 379 10.90 14.09 -1.48
CA LEU A 379 11.84 13.10 -0.95
C LEU A 379 11.94 13.11 0.58
N ASP A 380 11.41 14.13 1.25
CA ASP A 380 11.62 14.34 2.68
C ASP A 380 10.59 13.62 3.53
N THR A 381 11.05 13.00 4.62
CA THR A 381 10.22 12.66 5.78
C THR A 381 10.03 13.92 6.61
N VAL A 382 8.80 14.44 6.70
CA VAL A 382 8.43 15.54 7.61
C VAL A 382 8.13 14.99 9.00
N ILE A 383 8.66 15.67 10.02
CA ILE A 383 8.32 15.42 11.43
C ILE A 383 7.93 16.76 12.07
N LEU A 384 6.68 16.84 12.55
CA LEU A 384 6.15 17.95 13.33
C LEU A 384 6.23 17.56 14.80
N ASP A 385 7.35 17.86 15.47
CA ASP A 385 7.64 17.43 16.84
C ASP A 385 8.57 18.44 17.54
N ARG A 386 7.99 19.35 18.34
CA ARG A 386 8.73 20.30 19.19
C ARG A 386 8.32 20.13 20.65
N THR A 387 9.30 20.22 21.54
CA THR A 387 9.15 19.90 22.97
C THR A 387 8.73 21.07 23.85
N ALA A 388 8.62 22.30 23.32
CA ALA A 388 8.54 23.53 24.13
C ALA A 388 7.29 24.40 23.92
N GLU A 389 6.70 24.43 22.72
CA GLU A 389 5.60 25.35 22.38
C GLU A 389 4.66 24.73 21.35
N ASN A 390 3.53 24.14 21.77
CA ASN A 390 2.53 23.61 20.84
C ASN A 390 1.92 24.76 20.00
N VAL A 391 2.20 24.79 18.69
CA VAL A 391 1.59 25.73 17.75
C VAL A 391 0.92 24.91 16.64
N THR A 392 -0.33 25.22 16.31
CA THR A 392 -1.03 24.57 15.21
C THR A 392 -0.31 24.86 13.88
N VAL A 393 0.36 23.84 13.34
CA VAL A 393 0.94 23.89 12.00
C VAL A 393 -0.21 24.03 11.01
N THR A 394 -0.16 25.04 10.16
CA THR A 394 -1.30 25.41 9.30
C THR A 394 -0.90 25.42 7.84
N ILE A 395 -1.67 24.71 7.02
CA ILE A 395 -1.66 24.83 5.55
C ILE A 395 -2.94 25.60 5.19
N ASP A 396 -2.78 26.81 4.69
CA ASP A 396 -3.85 27.74 4.29
C ASP A 396 -3.95 27.90 2.76
N GLY A 397 -2.91 27.48 2.03
CA GLY A 397 -2.87 27.55 0.58
C GLY A 397 -1.62 26.90 -0.03
N GLY A 398 -1.56 26.90 -1.36
CA GLY A 398 -0.49 26.25 -2.13
C GLY A 398 -0.69 24.75 -2.31
N VAL A 399 0.24 24.12 -3.04
CA VAL A 399 0.32 22.68 -3.27
C VAL A 399 1.62 22.20 -2.65
N HIS A 400 1.54 21.27 -1.71
CA HIS A 400 2.68 20.71 -0.98
C HIS A 400 2.75 19.21 -1.19
N GLU A 401 3.94 18.69 -1.50
CA GLU A 401 4.19 17.27 -1.67
C GLU A 401 5.41 16.86 -0.84
N VAL A 402 5.27 15.81 -0.04
CA VAL A 402 6.32 15.25 0.83
C VAL A 402 6.33 13.74 0.72
N ARG A 403 7.44 13.09 1.11
CA ARG A 403 7.51 11.62 1.09
C ARG A 403 6.68 11.02 2.24
N LYS A 404 7.00 11.39 3.48
CA LYS A 404 6.34 10.88 4.70
C LYS A 404 5.97 12.01 5.64
N LEU A 405 5.00 11.77 6.52
CA LEU A 405 4.56 12.72 7.55
C LEU A 405 4.39 12.03 8.91
N VAL A 406 5.03 12.56 9.95
CA VAL A 406 4.75 12.23 11.34
C VAL A 406 4.30 13.50 12.07
N ALA A 407 3.02 13.55 12.46
CA ALA A 407 2.43 14.69 13.15
C ALA A 407 2.29 14.40 14.65
N ARG A 408 3.21 14.95 15.46
CA ARG A 408 3.18 14.95 16.94
C ARG A 408 2.83 16.33 17.53
N GLU A 409 2.83 17.37 16.69
CA GLU A 409 2.10 18.62 16.92
C GLU A 409 0.79 18.66 16.11
N ALA A 410 -0.11 19.56 16.49
CA ALA A 410 -1.39 19.73 15.80
C ALA A 410 -1.21 20.30 14.38
N LEU A 411 -1.94 19.75 13.41
CA LEU A 411 -1.88 20.13 12.00
C LEU A 411 -3.28 20.47 11.46
N THR A 412 -3.43 21.62 10.79
CA THR A 412 -4.70 22.07 10.21
C THR A 412 -4.53 22.40 8.74
N LEU A 413 -5.28 21.72 7.89
CA LEU A 413 -5.48 22.06 6.49
C LEU A 413 -6.73 22.94 6.38
N SER A 414 -6.51 24.26 6.42
CA SER A 414 -7.50 25.31 6.20
C SER A 414 -7.53 25.81 4.75
N GLY A 415 -6.76 25.19 3.87
CA GLY A 415 -6.73 25.42 2.43
C GLY A 415 -5.55 24.67 1.77
N GLY A 416 -5.39 24.86 0.46
CA GLY A 416 -4.31 24.21 -0.30
C GLY A 416 -4.45 22.70 -0.44
N SER A 417 -3.33 22.00 -0.68
CA SER A 417 -3.27 20.54 -0.68
C SER A 417 -1.97 20.03 -0.05
N LEU A 418 -2.04 18.88 0.62
CA LEU A 418 -0.87 18.11 1.07
C LEU A 418 -0.91 16.68 0.55
N THR A 419 0.10 16.32 -0.23
CA THR A 419 0.28 14.97 -0.78
C THR A 419 1.45 14.28 -0.07
N VAL A 420 1.19 13.15 0.58
CA VAL A 420 2.18 12.34 1.30
C VAL A 420 2.49 11.08 0.47
N ASN A 421 3.40 11.25 -0.50
CA ASN A 421 3.57 10.39 -1.67
C ASN A 421 4.54 9.20 -1.45
N TYR A 422 4.41 8.52 -0.31
CA TYR A 422 5.13 7.27 -0.03
C TYR A 422 4.18 6.08 -0.08
N THR A 423 4.38 5.19 -1.04
CA THR A 423 3.73 3.87 -1.07
C THR A 423 4.51 2.90 -0.17
N PRO A 424 3.90 2.21 0.80
CA PRO A 424 4.60 1.27 1.68
C PRO A 424 5.30 0.12 0.96
N VAL A 425 6.55 -0.14 1.37
CA VAL A 425 7.34 -1.30 0.94
C VAL A 425 7.95 -2.01 2.15
N ALA A 426 8.21 -3.32 2.04
CA ALA A 426 8.66 -4.14 3.18
C ALA A 426 10.06 -3.80 3.73
N GLU A 427 10.85 -3.02 2.99
CA GLU A 427 12.15 -2.50 3.43
C GLU A 427 12.06 -1.17 4.21
N SER A 428 10.86 -0.70 4.52
CA SER A 428 10.62 0.63 5.08
C SER A 428 9.30 0.66 5.89
N THR A 429 8.87 1.82 6.41
CA THR A 429 7.72 1.92 7.31
C THR A 429 6.38 1.50 6.65
N PRO A 430 5.42 0.92 7.39
CA PRO A 430 4.13 0.50 6.82
C PRO A 430 3.13 1.65 6.54
N TYR A 431 3.48 2.89 6.92
CA TYR A 431 2.61 4.07 6.80
C TYR A 431 3.30 5.21 6.05
N SER A 432 2.54 5.95 5.24
CA SER A 432 2.92 7.24 4.63
C SER A 432 2.80 8.38 5.64
N ALA A 433 1.68 8.40 6.38
CA ALA A 433 1.36 9.39 7.39
C ALA A 433 1.03 8.75 8.74
N GLN A 434 1.47 9.37 9.83
CA GLN A 434 1.07 9.02 11.21
C GLN A 434 0.60 10.27 11.95
N PHE A 435 -0.59 10.20 12.54
CA PHE A 435 -1.17 11.24 13.39
C PHE A 435 -1.10 10.81 14.86
N SER A 436 -0.06 11.29 15.54
CA SER A 436 0.16 11.16 16.99
C SER A 436 -0.37 12.36 17.79
N ALA A 437 -0.97 13.33 17.10
CA ALA A 437 -1.58 14.55 17.64
C ALA A 437 -2.84 14.94 16.82
N PRO A 438 -3.65 15.91 17.28
CA PRO A 438 -4.87 16.29 16.58
C PRO A 438 -4.60 16.89 15.20
N VAL A 439 -5.15 16.27 14.16
CA VAL A 439 -5.10 16.78 12.79
C VAL A 439 -6.50 17.18 12.35
N SER A 440 -6.60 18.23 11.53
CA SER A 440 -7.87 18.63 10.91
C SER A 440 -7.75 18.97 9.43
N LEU A 441 -8.79 18.59 8.67
CA LEU A 441 -8.99 18.95 7.27
C LEU A 441 -10.32 19.72 7.20
N ALA A 442 -10.25 21.02 6.90
CA ALA A 442 -11.39 21.91 6.88
C ALA A 442 -11.82 22.27 5.45
N VAL A 443 -10.87 22.64 4.60
CA VAL A 443 -11.02 22.80 3.14
C VAL A 443 -9.67 22.53 2.48
N GLY A 444 -9.66 22.29 1.16
CA GLY A 444 -8.49 21.81 0.45
C GLY A 444 -8.47 20.29 0.36
N SER A 445 -7.30 19.67 0.20
CA SER A 445 -7.16 18.22 0.17
C SER A 445 -5.98 17.67 0.97
N LEU A 446 -6.17 16.47 1.52
CA LEU A 446 -5.12 15.63 2.07
C LEU A 446 -5.09 14.32 1.28
N SER A 447 -3.93 13.94 0.77
CA SER A 447 -3.76 12.70 0.01
C SER A 447 -2.62 11.88 0.62
N ALA A 448 -2.86 10.62 0.99
CA ALA A 448 -1.84 9.71 1.50
C ALA A 448 -2.24 8.23 1.28
N HIS A 449 -1.35 7.41 0.73
CA HIS A 449 -1.60 5.97 0.52
C HIS A 449 -2.05 5.27 1.82
N THR A 450 -1.22 5.31 2.86
CA THR A 450 -1.54 4.77 4.19
C THR A 450 -1.41 5.83 5.28
N LEU A 451 -2.52 6.02 6.01
CA LEU A 451 -2.58 6.81 7.23
C LEU A 451 -2.70 5.88 8.45
N LEU A 452 -1.94 6.17 9.50
CA LEU A 452 -2.19 5.69 10.87
C LEU A 452 -2.73 6.86 11.70
N ILE A 453 -3.81 6.64 12.43
CA ILE A 453 -4.26 7.53 13.51
C ILE A 453 -4.02 6.78 14.82
N ASP A 454 -3.19 7.35 15.68
CA ASP A 454 -2.82 6.74 16.96
C ASP A 454 -4.00 6.73 17.95
N ALA A 455 -3.94 5.86 18.96
CA ALA A 455 -4.93 5.85 20.04
C ALA A 455 -4.95 7.20 20.76
N VAL A 456 -6.07 7.54 21.41
CA VAL A 456 -6.37 8.87 21.98
C VAL A 456 -6.55 9.99 20.94
N GLN A 457 -6.07 9.85 19.70
CA GLN A 457 -6.16 10.90 18.68
C GLN A 457 -7.47 10.87 17.88
N THR A 458 -7.84 12.04 17.35
CA THR A 458 -9.00 12.24 16.49
C THR A 458 -8.60 13.05 15.26
N PHE A 459 -8.84 12.52 14.07
CA PHE A 459 -8.72 13.27 12.81
C PHE A 459 -10.06 13.95 12.51
N THR A 460 -10.08 15.28 12.50
CA THR A 460 -11.33 16.05 12.32
C THR A 460 -11.49 16.50 10.86
N ILE A 461 -12.57 16.10 10.20
CA ILE A 461 -12.85 16.50 8.82
C ILE A 461 -14.09 17.40 8.81
N SER A 462 -13.91 18.71 8.63
CA SER A 462 -15.00 19.67 8.47
C SER A 462 -15.30 20.03 7.00
N GLY A 463 -14.45 19.57 6.08
CA GLY A 463 -14.70 19.64 4.63
C GLY A 463 -13.49 19.18 3.82
N GLY A 464 -13.45 19.55 2.55
CA GLY A 464 -12.34 19.20 1.65
C GLY A 464 -12.42 17.78 1.08
N GLU A 465 -11.27 17.27 0.63
CA GLU A 465 -11.12 15.92 0.06
C GLU A 465 -10.02 15.11 0.77
N LEU A 466 -10.31 13.84 1.05
CA LEU A 466 -9.34 12.85 1.52
C LEU A 466 -9.10 11.78 0.44
N THR A 467 -7.88 11.69 -0.09
CA THR A 467 -7.46 10.68 -1.07
C THR A 467 -6.59 9.60 -0.40
N PHE A 468 -6.97 8.32 -0.47
CA PHE A 468 -6.26 7.26 0.28
C PHE A 468 -6.42 5.86 -0.31
N ASP A 469 -5.55 4.93 0.10
CA ASP A 469 -5.78 3.49 -0.02
C ASP A 469 -6.20 2.87 1.32
N ARG A 470 -5.65 3.36 2.45
CA ARG A 470 -6.02 2.85 3.78
C ARG A 470 -5.81 3.84 4.94
N VAL A 471 -6.85 4.05 5.74
CA VAL A 471 -6.78 4.69 7.05
C VAL A 471 -6.91 3.63 8.15
N ASN A 472 -5.89 3.56 9.02
CA ASN A 472 -5.83 2.64 10.15
C ASN A 472 -6.17 3.37 11.44
N LEU A 473 -7.29 2.99 12.07
CA LEU A 473 -7.70 3.50 13.38
C LEU A 473 -7.14 2.58 14.48
N THR A 474 -6.14 3.06 15.23
CA THR A 474 -5.47 2.28 16.29
C THR A 474 -6.45 1.84 17.38
N PRO A 475 -6.58 0.52 17.63
CA PRO A 475 -7.41 -0.01 18.71
C PRO A 475 -6.89 0.38 20.10
N HIS A 476 -7.79 0.52 21.08
CA HIS A 476 -7.40 0.80 22.46
C HIS A 476 -8.48 0.33 23.46
N SER A 477 -8.12 0.19 24.74
CA SER A 477 -9.02 -0.29 25.79
C SER A 477 -10.03 0.75 26.29
N LEU A 478 -9.71 2.05 26.18
CA LEU A 478 -10.53 3.15 26.71
C LEU A 478 -10.85 4.19 25.62
N VAL A 479 -9.84 4.86 25.08
CA VAL A 479 -9.96 5.86 24.02
C VAL A 479 -9.27 5.37 22.73
N PRO A 480 -9.97 4.64 21.84
CA PRO A 480 -9.42 4.27 20.53
C PRO A 480 -9.33 5.47 19.59
N ALA A 481 -8.56 5.34 18.51
CA ALA A 481 -8.46 6.37 17.48
C ALA A 481 -9.83 6.64 16.81
N SER A 482 -10.09 7.86 16.34
CA SER A 482 -11.34 8.16 15.64
C SER A 482 -11.21 9.18 14.50
N ILE A 483 -12.23 9.22 13.63
CA ILE A 483 -12.43 10.29 12.64
C ILE A 483 -13.71 11.05 12.99
N ALA A 484 -13.64 12.38 13.12
CA ALA A 484 -14.78 13.24 13.43
C ALA A 484 -15.21 14.05 12.19
N ILE A 485 -16.23 13.55 11.48
CA ILE A 485 -16.86 14.23 10.35
C ILE A 485 -17.77 15.33 10.88
N SER A 486 -17.32 16.57 10.76
CA SER A 486 -17.94 17.80 11.29
C SER A 486 -18.49 18.73 10.20
N GLY A 487 -18.37 18.34 8.93
CA GLY A 487 -19.01 18.97 7.77
C GLY A 487 -19.13 17.97 6.61
N ASN A 488 -19.34 18.47 5.39
CA ASN A 488 -19.49 17.64 4.19
C ASN A 488 -18.14 17.47 3.49
N THR A 489 -17.77 16.24 3.15
CA THR A 489 -16.42 15.91 2.63
C THR A 489 -16.47 14.95 1.45
N THR A 490 -15.43 14.97 0.64
CA THR A 490 -15.20 14.00 -0.45
C THR A 490 -14.17 12.96 -0.01
N PHE A 491 -14.44 11.69 -0.27
CA PHE A 491 -13.47 10.60 -0.20
C PHE A 491 -13.18 10.09 -1.62
N SER A 492 -11.89 9.90 -1.91
CA SER A 492 -11.41 9.40 -3.20
C SER A 492 -10.47 8.21 -2.99
N PRO A 493 -10.61 7.11 -3.74
CA PRO A 493 -9.56 6.10 -3.81
C PRO A 493 -8.31 6.70 -4.45
N TRP A 494 -7.12 6.33 -3.95
CA TRP A 494 -5.86 6.71 -4.59
C TRP A 494 -5.51 5.73 -5.73
N GLY A 495 -5.48 4.43 -5.44
CA GLY A 495 -5.12 3.39 -6.40
C GLY A 495 -6.31 2.81 -7.19
N THR A 496 -6.05 1.69 -7.89
CA THR A 496 -7.07 0.89 -8.58
C THR A 496 -7.68 -0.18 -7.67
N THR A 497 -7.78 0.11 -6.38
CA THR A 497 -8.19 -0.82 -5.32
C THR A 497 -9.02 -0.09 -4.28
N THR A 498 -9.96 -0.80 -3.65
CA THR A 498 -10.84 -0.23 -2.61
C THR A 498 -10.07 0.46 -1.50
N ALA A 499 -10.34 1.75 -1.31
CA ALA A 499 -9.84 2.53 -0.20
C ALA A 499 -10.54 2.09 1.10
N THR A 500 -9.79 1.87 2.18
CA THR A 500 -10.32 1.24 3.41
C THR A 500 -10.16 2.13 4.64
N ILE A 501 -11.25 2.45 5.34
CA ILE A 501 -11.20 3.06 6.68
C ILE A 501 -11.55 1.96 7.69
N GLY A 502 -10.58 1.51 8.48
CA GLY A 502 -10.78 0.34 9.33
C GLY A 502 -9.81 0.18 10.49
N ARG A 503 -9.91 -0.96 11.17
CA ARG A 503 -9.15 -1.29 12.37
C ARG A 503 -7.64 -1.38 12.06
N GLY A 504 -6.84 -0.62 12.81
CA GLY A 504 -5.38 -0.72 12.81
C GLY A 504 -4.87 -1.92 13.63
N ILE A 505 -3.54 -2.06 13.69
CA ILE A 505 -2.89 -3.09 14.51
C ILE A 505 -2.98 -2.68 15.98
N GLY A 506 -3.53 -3.54 16.85
CA GLY A 506 -3.64 -3.29 18.28
C GLY A 506 -4.66 -4.16 19.01
N THR A 507 -4.69 -4.01 20.35
CA THR A 507 -5.60 -4.70 21.26
C THR A 507 -6.67 -3.74 21.80
N GLY A 508 -7.79 -4.29 22.26
CA GLY A 508 -8.96 -3.50 22.68
C GLY A 508 -9.91 -3.14 21.52
N THR A 509 -10.82 -2.21 21.80
CA THR A 509 -11.91 -1.77 20.92
C THR A 509 -11.37 -1.12 19.66
N SER A 510 -12.03 -1.35 18.52
CA SER A 510 -11.74 -0.67 17.25
C SER A 510 -11.99 0.84 17.36
N GLY A 511 -11.33 1.62 16.51
CA GLY A 511 -11.71 3.01 16.29
C GLY A 511 -13.02 3.18 15.52
N THR A 512 -13.55 4.39 15.52
CA THR A 512 -14.86 4.73 14.93
C THR A 512 -14.78 5.94 14.01
N VAL A 513 -15.79 6.08 13.14
CA VAL A 513 -16.10 7.31 12.41
C VAL A 513 -17.31 7.94 13.09
N SER A 514 -17.28 9.24 13.39
CA SER A 514 -18.41 9.96 13.98
C SER A 514 -18.90 11.07 13.08
N LEU A 515 -20.21 11.13 12.85
CA LEU A 515 -20.86 12.19 12.07
C LEU A 515 -21.19 13.43 12.93
N THR A 516 -20.69 13.45 14.18
CA THR A 516 -20.74 14.57 15.13
C THR A 516 -22.13 15.16 15.37
N ASN A 517 -23.16 14.29 15.37
CA ASN A 517 -24.58 14.63 15.52
C ASN A 517 -25.19 15.51 14.40
N GLY A 518 -24.48 15.75 13.30
CA GLY A 518 -25.02 16.42 12.11
C GLY A 518 -25.53 15.42 11.06
N SER A 519 -26.33 15.91 10.11
CA SER A 519 -26.43 15.23 8.81
C SER A 519 -25.18 15.57 8.00
N ARG A 520 -24.48 14.56 7.47
CA ARG A 520 -23.16 14.71 6.82
C ARG A 520 -23.16 14.07 5.44
N THR A 521 -22.84 14.86 4.42
CA THR A 521 -22.57 14.34 3.09
C THR A 521 -21.16 13.77 3.00
N LEU A 522 -21.08 12.48 2.68
CA LEU A 522 -19.88 11.83 2.18
C LEU A 522 -20.05 11.64 0.67
N THR A 523 -19.35 12.46 -0.11
CA THR A 523 -19.22 12.26 -1.55
C THR A 523 -18.15 11.22 -1.79
N VAL A 524 -18.47 10.14 -2.52
CA VAL A 524 -17.48 9.14 -2.94
C VAL A 524 -17.26 9.29 -4.44
N ASN A 525 -16.02 9.60 -4.83
CA ASN A 525 -15.63 9.67 -6.23
C ASN A 525 -15.51 8.27 -6.83
N ASP A 526 -16.00 8.11 -8.07
CA ASP A 526 -15.90 6.89 -8.87
C ASP A 526 -14.44 6.65 -9.31
N GLY A 527 -13.94 5.45 -9.07
CA GLY A 527 -12.55 5.06 -9.28
C GLY A 527 -12.39 3.98 -10.36
N ALA A 528 -11.58 2.97 -10.05
CA ALA A 528 -11.33 1.83 -10.95
C ALA A 528 -11.60 0.47 -10.28
N ALA A 529 -12.28 0.47 -9.12
CA ALA A 529 -12.61 -0.72 -8.35
C ALA A 529 -14.13 -0.82 -8.19
N GLU A 530 -14.68 -2.04 -8.15
CA GLU A 530 -16.12 -2.28 -7.95
C GLU A 530 -16.65 -1.77 -6.59
N VAL A 531 -15.73 -1.52 -5.66
CA VAL A 531 -15.96 -0.77 -4.41
C VAL A 531 -14.86 0.26 -4.28
N ASP A 532 -15.18 1.55 -4.31
CA ASP A 532 -14.18 2.63 -4.21
C ASP A 532 -13.76 2.87 -2.76
N VAL A 533 -14.72 2.91 -1.84
CA VAL A 533 -14.47 3.15 -0.41
C VAL A 533 -15.21 2.11 0.43
N SER A 534 -14.50 1.41 1.31
CA SER A 534 -15.06 0.57 2.37
C SER A 534 -14.83 1.23 3.72
N ILE A 535 -15.90 1.41 4.50
CA ILE A 535 -15.81 1.80 5.91
C ILE A 535 -16.11 0.56 6.76
N ASP A 536 -15.04 0.04 7.35
CA ASP A 536 -15.00 -1.17 8.17
C ASP A 536 -14.89 -0.85 9.68
N ALA A 537 -14.88 0.45 10.01
CA ALA A 537 -15.06 1.00 11.35
C ALA A 537 -16.54 1.35 11.60
N GLU A 538 -16.98 1.32 12.86
CA GLU A 538 -18.35 1.73 13.22
C GLU A 538 -18.57 3.22 12.89
N ILE A 539 -19.66 3.52 12.16
CA ILE A 539 -20.19 4.87 11.97
C ILE A 539 -21.17 5.19 13.11
N THR A 540 -20.90 6.29 13.81
CA THR A 540 -21.57 6.71 15.05
C THR A 540 -22.17 8.11 14.93
N ALA A 541 -23.32 8.31 15.61
CA ALA A 541 -24.04 9.59 15.71
C ALA A 541 -24.47 10.22 14.37
N GLY A 542 -25.33 11.25 14.41
CA GLY A 542 -25.75 12.02 13.23
C GLY A 542 -26.44 11.18 12.14
N SER A 543 -26.47 11.67 10.90
CA SER A 543 -27.04 10.94 9.76
C SER A 543 -26.09 10.98 8.56
N LEU A 544 -26.01 9.86 7.84
CA LEU A 544 -25.15 9.69 6.67
C LEU A 544 -25.92 10.09 5.41
N VAL A 545 -25.34 10.95 4.58
CA VAL A 545 -25.80 11.21 3.21
C VAL A 545 -24.70 10.72 2.25
N LYS A 546 -24.95 9.64 1.50
CA LYS A 546 -24.04 9.15 0.46
C LYS A 546 -24.32 9.90 -0.85
N GLN A 547 -23.29 10.54 -1.41
CA GLN A 547 -23.33 11.20 -2.71
C GLN A 547 -22.11 10.79 -3.55
N GLY A 548 -21.99 11.31 -4.78
CA GLY A 548 -20.94 10.94 -5.74
C GLY A 548 -21.24 9.60 -6.41
N ASP A 549 -20.73 9.41 -7.63
CA ASP A 549 -21.13 8.27 -8.47
C ASP A 549 -20.52 6.94 -8.01
N GLY A 550 -19.36 7.00 -7.32
CA GLY A 550 -18.64 5.83 -6.83
C GLY A 550 -19.34 5.04 -5.72
N VAL A 551 -18.80 3.86 -5.43
CA VAL A 551 -19.41 2.85 -4.56
C VAL A 551 -18.88 2.97 -3.13
N LEU A 552 -19.77 3.21 -2.17
CA LEU A 552 -19.48 3.11 -0.74
C LEU A 552 -19.93 1.74 -0.21
N ARG A 553 -19.05 1.03 0.49
CA ARG A 553 -19.39 -0.15 1.29
C ARG A 553 -19.33 0.13 2.78
N LEU A 554 -20.27 -0.43 3.54
CA LEU A 554 -20.28 -0.46 5.00
C LEU A 554 -20.26 -1.92 5.48
N THR A 555 -19.21 -2.33 6.21
CA THR A 555 -19.06 -3.71 6.75
C THR A 555 -19.24 -3.81 8.27
N ALA A 556 -19.28 -2.68 8.98
CA ALA A 556 -19.51 -2.61 10.41
C ALA A 556 -21.00 -2.58 10.79
N ALA A 557 -21.31 -3.02 12.01
CA ALA A 557 -22.56 -2.67 12.67
C ALA A 557 -22.50 -1.20 13.09
N ASN A 558 -23.42 -0.37 12.59
CA ASN A 558 -23.39 1.08 12.72
C ASN A 558 -24.52 1.60 13.63
N THR A 559 -24.31 2.76 14.25
CA THR A 559 -25.20 3.33 15.29
C THR A 559 -25.65 4.78 15.01
N HIS A 560 -25.37 5.32 13.82
CA HIS A 560 -25.91 6.61 13.38
C HIS A 560 -27.44 6.57 13.15
N SER A 561 -28.08 7.74 13.18
CA SER A 561 -29.55 7.90 13.23
C SER A 561 -30.22 8.08 11.85
N GLY A 562 -29.69 7.45 10.79
CA GLY A 562 -30.34 7.35 9.48
C GLY A 562 -29.40 7.54 8.29
N THR A 563 -29.78 6.97 7.14
CA THR A 563 -28.94 6.91 5.93
C THR A 563 -29.72 7.34 4.69
N PHE A 564 -29.17 8.27 3.92
CA PHE A 564 -29.77 8.82 2.70
C PHE A 564 -28.82 8.58 1.52
N VAL A 565 -29.20 7.77 0.54
CA VAL A 565 -28.42 7.52 -0.67
C VAL A 565 -28.93 8.45 -1.78
N THR A 566 -28.08 9.36 -2.22
CA THR A 566 -28.42 10.47 -3.14
C THR A 566 -27.64 10.44 -4.45
N GLY A 567 -26.68 9.52 -4.58
CA GLY A 567 -25.90 9.26 -5.79
C GLY A 567 -24.98 8.04 -5.60
N GLY A 568 -24.71 7.35 -6.70
CA GLY A 568 -23.92 6.11 -6.73
C GLY A 568 -24.57 4.94 -5.98
N LYS A 569 -23.76 3.93 -5.65
CA LYS A 569 -24.20 2.73 -4.91
C LYS A 569 -23.75 2.77 -3.44
N LEU A 570 -24.62 2.30 -2.55
CA LEU A 570 -24.31 1.94 -1.17
C LEU A 570 -24.43 0.42 -1.01
N LEU A 571 -23.33 -0.26 -0.70
CA LEU A 571 -23.28 -1.67 -0.34
C LEU A 571 -23.29 -1.85 1.18
N VAL A 572 -24.20 -2.69 1.65
CA VAL A 572 -24.38 -3.07 3.05
C VAL A 572 -23.92 -4.52 3.20
N GLU A 573 -22.74 -4.72 3.78
CA GLU A 573 -22.08 -6.03 3.93
C GLU A 573 -21.77 -6.33 5.42
N ASN A 574 -22.57 -5.78 6.33
CA ASN A 574 -22.41 -6.00 7.76
C ASN A 574 -22.86 -7.40 8.18
N THR A 575 -22.02 -8.11 8.94
CA THR A 575 -22.30 -9.47 9.43
C THR A 575 -23.09 -9.51 10.73
N THR A 576 -23.26 -8.37 11.40
CA THR A 576 -24.03 -8.20 12.64
C THR A 576 -24.67 -6.81 12.69
N GLY A 577 -25.72 -6.63 13.51
CA GLY A 577 -26.37 -5.33 13.71
C GLY A 577 -27.02 -4.77 12.44
N SER A 578 -26.86 -3.47 12.19
CA SER A 578 -27.37 -2.76 11.01
C SER A 578 -26.26 -1.97 10.34
N GLY A 579 -26.05 -2.15 9.03
CA GLY A 579 -25.02 -1.40 8.29
C GLY A 579 -25.41 0.06 8.03
N THR A 580 -26.69 0.39 8.06
CA THR A 580 -27.22 1.74 7.79
C THR A 580 -27.64 2.51 9.05
N GLY A 581 -27.27 2.01 10.23
CA GLY A 581 -27.59 2.64 11.51
C GLY A 581 -28.95 2.23 12.08
N LEU A 582 -29.46 3.03 13.03
CA LEU A 582 -30.70 2.79 13.78
C LEU A 582 -31.89 3.64 13.29
N GLY A 583 -31.65 4.57 12.36
CA GLY A 583 -32.68 5.46 11.81
C GLY A 583 -33.27 4.98 10.47
N PRO A 584 -34.14 5.78 9.85
CA PRO A 584 -34.71 5.47 8.53
C PRO A 584 -33.64 5.44 7.44
N VAL A 585 -33.93 4.71 6.36
CA VAL A 585 -33.15 4.70 5.13
C VAL A 585 -33.98 5.27 3.99
N ALA A 586 -33.39 6.09 3.14
CA ALA A 586 -34.01 6.54 1.89
C ALA A 586 -33.01 6.46 0.73
N VAL A 587 -33.46 5.94 -0.41
CA VAL A 587 -32.68 5.79 -1.64
C VAL A 587 -33.36 6.61 -2.73
N LEU A 588 -32.75 7.71 -3.14
CA LEU A 588 -33.34 8.62 -4.12
C LEU A 588 -33.24 8.07 -5.55
N ALA A 589 -34.09 8.59 -6.44
CA ALA A 589 -34.07 8.27 -7.87
C ALA A 589 -32.64 8.46 -8.47
N GLY A 590 -32.14 7.41 -9.14
CA GLY A 590 -30.78 7.38 -9.69
C GLY A 590 -29.68 6.92 -8.72
N ALA A 591 -30.01 6.58 -7.48
CA ALA A 591 -29.10 5.95 -6.52
C ALA A 591 -29.50 4.50 -6.22
N THR A 592 -28.54 3.69 -5.75
CA THR A 592 -28.73 2.25 -5.49
C THR A 592 -28.35 1.88 -4.06
N LEU A 593 -29.19 1.08 -3.39
CA LEU A 593 -28.85 0.35 -2.17
C LEU A 593 -28.72 -1.15 -2.48
N GLY A 594 -27.70 -1.80 -1.94
CA GLY A 594 -27.50 -3.24 -2.09
C GLY A 594 -26.58 -3.88 -1.04
N GLY A 595 -26.01 -5.03 -1.37
CA GLY A 595 -25.16 -5.83 -0.48
C GLY A 595 -25.91 -6.98 0.22
N SER A 596 -25.19 -7.80 0.98
CA SER A 596 -25.70 -9.04 1.61
C SER A 596 -25.80 -8.96 3.15
N GLY A 597 -25.92 -7.75 3.69
CA GLY A 597 -25.97 -7.46 5.13
C GLY A 597 -27.39 -7.25 5.67
N ALA A 598 -27.50 -6.36 6.67
CA ALA A 598 -28.76 -6.08 7.36
C ALA A 598 -29.01 -4.58 7.57
N VAL A 599 -30.27 -4.17 7.38
CA VAL A 599 -30.80 -2.81 7.53
C VAL A 599 -31.93 -2.84 8.56
N ALA A 600 -31.69 -2.30 9.75
CA ALA A 600 -32.71 -2.22 10.81
C ALA A 600 -33.70 -1.05 10.65
N GLY A 601 -33.42 -0.11 9.74
CA GLY A 601 -34.27 1.04 9.46
C GLY A 601 -35.44 0.72 8.53
N PRO A 602 -36.61 1.36 8.69
CA PRO A 602 -37.62 1.39 7.63
C PRO A 602 -37.03 2.09 6.39
N THR A 603 -37.20 1.48 5.23
CA THR A 603 -36.49 1.85 4.01
C THR A 603 -37.44 2.33 2.91
N LEU A 604 -37.21 3.55 2.43
CA LEU A 604 -37.91 4.15 1.29
C LEU A 604 -37.05 4.04 0.03
N ILE A 605 -37.59 3.48 -1.06
CA ILE A 605 -36.90 3.36 -2.34
C ILE A 605 -37.62 4.19 -3.41
N ASP A 606 -37.05 5.35 -3.76
CA ASP A 606 -37.36 6.11 -4.99
C ASP A 606 -36.38 5.79 -6.13
N GLY A 607 -35.28 5.09 -5.84
CA GLY A 607 -34.26 4.62 -6.78
C GLY A 607 -34.26 3.11 -6.97
N THR A 608 -33.07 2.50 -6.91
CA THR A 608 -32.88 1.04 -7.01
C THR A 608 -32.63 0.41 -5.63
N LEU A 609 -33.30 -0.72 -5.38
CA LEU A 609 -32.91 -1.73 -4.40
C LEU A 609 -32.35 -2.95 -5.15
N ALA A 610 -31.10 -3.32 -4.87
CA ALA A 610 -30.39 -4.43 -5.51
C ALA A 610 -29.77 -5.33 -4.42
N PRO A 611 -30.51 -6.29 -3.84
CA PRO A 611 -29.95 -7.23 -2.87
C PRO A 611 -28.69 -7.90 -3.41
N GLY A 612 -27.73 -8.19 -2.54
CA GLY A 612 -26.47 -8.81 -2.95
C GLY A 612 -25.36 -7.83 -3.39
N ALA A 613 -24.15 -8.36 -3.45
CA ALA A 613 -22.97 -7.77 -4.08
C ALA A 613 -22.54 -8.75 -5.20
N SER A 614 -23.39 -8.86 -6.22
CA SER A 614 -23.76 -10.14 -6.85
C SER A 614 -24.39 -11.13 -5.85
N ILE A 615 -24.82 -12.29 -6.34
CA ILE A 615 -25.72 -13.25 -5.67
C ILE A 615 -25.65 -13.25 -4.13
N GLY A 616 -26.69 -12.74 -3.48
CA GLY A 616 -26.76 -12.64 -2.02
C GLY A 616 -28.13 -12.35 -1.42
N THR A 617 -28.16 -12.24 -0.08
CA THR A 617 -29.40 -11.96 0.67
C THR A 617 -29.28 -10.68 1.46
N LEU A 618 -30.08 -9.66 1.12
CA LEU A 618 -30.18 -8.42 1.89
C LEU A 618 -31.33 -8.53 2.89
N THR A 619 -31.08 -8.27 4.17
CA THR A 619 -32.14 -8.25 5.19
C THR A 619 -32.56 -6.82 5.52
N ILE A 620 -33.86 -6.49 5.44
CA ILE A 620 -34.38 -5.13 5.74
C ILE A 620 -35.58 -5.20 6.70
N ALA A 621 -35.71 -4.23 7.60
CA ALA A 621 -36.83 -4.16 8.54
C ALA A 621 -38.20 -4.03 7.84
N SER A 622 -38.37 -3.03 6.98
CA SER A 622 -39.54 -2.87 6.09
C SER A 622 -39.18 -2.01 4.88
N VAL A 623 -39.90 -2.18 3.77
CA VAL A 623 -39.62 -1.52 2.49
C VAL A 623 -40.88 -0.89 1.89
N GLU A 624 -40.76 0.35 1.44
CA GLU A 624 -41.70 1.03 0.55
C GLU A 624 -41.02 1.24 -0.82
N MET A 625 -41.42 0.46 -1.82
CA MET A 625 -41.04 0.66 -3.23
C MET A 625 -41.96 1.74 -3.81
N ARG A 626 -41.41 2.90 -4.16
CA ARG A 626 -42.16 4.11 -4.52
C ARG A 626 -42.29 4.24 -6.04
N ALA A 627 -43.01 5.26 -6.52
CA ALA A 627 -43.33 5.39 -7.93
C ALA A 627 -42.07 5.44 -8.82
N GLY A 628 -41.98 4.55 -9.82
CA GLY A 628 -40.83 4.41 -10.72
C GLY A 628 -39.57 3.77 -10.11
N SER A 629 -39.64 3.22 -8.90
CA SER A 629 -38.50 2.52 -8.26
C SER A 629 -38.24 1.12 -8.83
N LYS A 630 -37.06 0.57 -8.55
CA LYS A 630 -36.59 -0.72 -9.08
C LYS A 630 -36.19 -1.71 -7.99
N LEU A 631 -36.53 -2.98 -8.18
CA LEU A 631 -35.92 -4.13 -7.52
C LEU A 631 -35.06 -4.89 -8.55
N GLU A 632 -33.73 -4.80 -8.45
CA GLU A 632 -32.79 -5.56 -9.28
C GLU A 632 -32.52 -6.94 -8.65
N ILE A 633 -32.48 -8.00 -9.47
CA ILE A 633 -32.26 -9.40 -9.05
C ILE A 633 -31.33 -10.11 -10.06
N GLU A 634 -30.20 -10.65 -9.59
CA GLU A 634 -29.39 -11.61 -10.33
C GLU A 634 -29.86 -13.06 -10.06
N ILE A 635 -29.85 -13.91 -11.10
CA ILE A 635 -30.20 -15.34 -11.01
C ILE A 635 -29.14 -16.16 -11.75
N ASP A 636 -28.18 -16.74 -11.00
CA ASP A 636 -27.09 -17.56 -11.57
C ASP A 636 -27.46 -19.06 -11.64
N SER A 637 -28.36 -19.54 -10.77
CA SER A 637 -28.98 -20.86 -10.93
C SER A 637 -30.29 -20.99 -10.12
N ALA A 638 -30.99 -22.11 -10.29
CA ALA A 638 -32.20 -22.49 -9.53
C ALA A 638 -32.04 -22.50 -7.99
N VAL A 639 -30.80 -22.42 -7.47
CA VAL A 639 -30.49 -22.36 -6.03
C VAL A 639 -29.53 -21.22 -5.64
N SER A 640 -29.23 -20.31 -6.58
CA SER A 640 -28.24 -19.24 -6.41
C SER A 640 -28.75 -17.98 -7.13
N TYR A 641 -29.47 -17.14 -6.38
CA TYR A 641 -30.13 -15.93 -6.86
C TYR A 641 -30.30 -14.91 -5.72
N ASP A 642 -30.49 -13.64 -6.07
CA ASP A 642 -30.67 -12.56 -5.09
C ASP A 642 -31.99 -12.65 -4.32
N GLN A 643 -31.93 -12.35 -3.03
CA GLN A 643 -33.08 -12.41 -2.13
C GLN A 643 -33.18 -11.19 -1.20
N LEU A 644 -34.36 -10.58 -1.15
CA LEU A 644 -34.73 -9.59 -0.14
C LEU A 644 -35.46 -10.29 1.03
N THR A 645 -34.79 -10.41 2.17
CA THR A 645 -35.45 -10.86 3.41
C THR A 645 -36.01 -9.66 4.15
N LEU A 646 -37.29 -9.71 4.51
CA LEU A 646 -37.97 -8.67 5.28
C LEU A 646 -38.32 -9.15 6.69
N LEU A 647 -38.38 -8.22 7.64
CA LEU A 647 -38.82 -8.45 9.01
C LEU A 647 -40.21 -7.83 9.31
N GLY A 648 -40.84 -7.26 8.29
CA GLY A 648 -42.02 -6.40 8.38
C GLY A 648 -42.66 -6.19 7.01
N ALA A 649 -43.36 -5.08 6.81
CA ALA A 649 -44.17 -4.87 5.61
C ALA A 649 -43.34 -4.62 4.33
N LEU A 650 -43.86 -5.09 3.21
CA LEU A 650 -43.55 -4.60 1.86
C LEU A 650 -44.74 -3.81 1.32
N THR A 651 -44.51 -2.56 0.95
CA THR A 651 -45.46 -1.73 0.17
C THR A 651 -44.87 -1.49 -1.22
N VAL A 652 -45.68 -1.62 -2.27
CA VAL A 652 -45.25 -1.47 -3.67
C VAL A 652 -46.19 -0.52 -4.42
N ASP A 653 -45.64 0.55 -4.99
CA ASP A 653 -46.34 1.39 -5.95
C ASP A 653 -46.53 0.64 -7.29
N PRO A 654 -47.71 0.70 -7.94
CA PRO A 654 -47.97 0.00 -9.22
C PRO A 654 -47.08 0.41 -10.41
N SER A 655 -46.24 1.44 -10.28
CA SER A 655 -45.24 1.83 -11.28
C SER A 655 -43.81 1.39 -10.93
N ALA A 656 -43.59 0.71 -9.80
CA ALA A 656 -42.32 0.09 -9.47
C ALA A 656 -42.10 -1.20 -10.30
N THR A 657 -40.85 -1.49 -10.67
CA THR A 657 -40.49 -2.61 -11.55
C THR A 657 -39.51 -3.57 -10.90
N ILE A 658 -39.48 -4.82 -11.39
CA ILE A 658 -38.41 -5.77 -11.11
C ILE A 658 -37.53 -5.89 -12.36
N GLU A 659 -36.22 -5.85 -12.21
CA GLU A 659 -35.26 -6.04 -13.31
C GLU A 659 -34.36 -7.26 -13.04
N VAL A 660 -34.42 -8.25 -13.93
CA VAL A 660 -33.85 -9.58 -13.69
C VAL A 660 -32.74 -9.90 -14.69
N THR A 661 -31.55 -10.19 -14.17
CA THR A 661 -30.37 -10.59 -14.97
C THR A 661 -30.01 -12.04 -14.72
N PHE A 662 -29.84 -12.83 -15.77
CA PHE A 662 -29.43 -14.23 -15.66
C PHE A 662 -27.92 -14.42 -15.77
N GLY A 663 -27.38 -15.34 -14.97
CA GLY A 663 -25.96 -15.73 -14.96
C GLY A 663 -25.49 -16.34 -16.29
N ALA A 664 -24.19 -16.25 -16.54
CA ALA A 664 -23.59 -16.51 -17.86
C ALA A 664 -23.65 -17.99 -18.28
N GLY A 665 -24.76 -18.37 -18.93
CA GLY A 665 -25.02 -19.74 -19.38
C GLY A 665 -26.11 -20.46 -18.58
N TYR A 666 -26.73 -19.80 -17.60
CA TYR A 666 -27.98 -20.30 -17.02
C TYR A 666 -29.17 -19.87 -17.89
N THR A 667 -30.12 -20.78 -18.03
CA THR A 667 -31.45 -20.52 -18.59
C THR A 667 -32.40 -21.37 -17.75
N PRO A 668 -33.36 -20.76 -17.04
CA PRO A 668 -34.25 -21.51 -16.17
C PRO A 668 -35.24 -22.33 -17.00
N ALA A 669 -35.76 -23.39 -16.41
CA ALA A 669 -36.81 -24.20 -17.03
C ALA A 669 -38.17 -23.51 -16.93
N PHE A 670 -39.07 -23.85 -17.85
CA PHE A 670 -40.48 -23.46 -17.76
C PHE A 670 -41.11 -24.02 -16.47
N GLY A 671 -41.72 -23.15 -15.67
CA GLY A 671 -42.22 -23.50 -14.34
C GLY A 671 -41.20 -23.47 -13.21
N ASP A 672 -39.92 -23.10 -13.45
CA ASP A 672 -39.01 -22.74 -12.36
C ASP A 672 -39.58 -21.52 -11.60
N SER A 673 -39.32 -21.47 -10.28
CA SER A 673 -39.78 -20.37 -9.42
C SER A 673 -38.71 -19.94 -8.41
N PHE A 674 -38.63 -18.63 -8.17
CA PHE A 674 -37.56 -17.97 -7.42
C PHE A 674 -38.18 -17.10 -6.31
N ALA A 675 -37.86 -17.40 -5.05
CA ALA A 675 -38.37 -16.67 -3.89
C ALA A 675 -37.53 -15.41 -3.64
N ILE A 676 -37.71 -14.40 -4.49
CA ILE A 676 -36.92 -13.15 -4.48
C ILE A 676 -37.22 -12.23 -3.30
N VAL A 677 -38.41 -12.32 -2.70
CA VAL A 677 -38.74 -11.63 -1.44
C VAL A 677 -39.33 -12.64 -0.47
N GLY A 678 -38.88 -12.62 0.79
CA GLY A 678 -39.39 -13.51 1.84
C GLY A 678 -39.42 -12.85 3.23
N GLY A 679 -40.13 -13.45 4.18
CA GLY A 679 -40.22 -12.99 5.57
C GLY A 679 -41.18 -11.80 5.82
N ALA A 680 -41.79 -11.23 4.79
CA ALA A 680 -42.64 -10.05 4.90
C ALA A 680 -43.87 -10.30 5.78
N SER A 681 -44.20 -9.39 6.71
CA SER A 681 -45.41 -9.50 7.54
C SER A 681 -46.70 -9.39 6.70
N ASN A 682 -46.62 -8.62 5.62
CA ASN A 682 -47.64 -8.42 4.61
C ASN A 682 -46.96 -7.84 3.36
N VAL A 683 -47.52 -8.14 2.19
CA VAL A 683 -47.24 -7.43 0.94
C VAL A 683 -48.49 -6.61 0.59
N THR A 684 -48.30 -5.40 0.05
CA THR A 684 -49.42 -4.49 -0.27
C THR A 684 -49.08 -3.68 -1.51
N GLY A 685 -49.92 -3.80 -2.54
CA GLY A 685 -49.57 -3.41 -3.91
C GLY A 685 -48.84 -4.53 -4.67
N GLU A 686 -48.58 -4.31 -5.94
CA GLU A 686 -47.97 -5.25 -6.89
C GLU A 686 -46.98 -4.48 -7.79
N PHE A 687 -45.92 -5.15 -8.24
CA PHE A 687 -44.98 -4.56 -9.20
C PHE A 687 -45.63 -4.46 -10.59
N GLY A 688 -45.51 -3.30 -11.25
CA GLY A 688 -46.16 -3.02 -12.53
C GLY A 688 -45.62 -3.83 -13.71
N SER A 689 -44.35 -4.23 -13.67
CA SER A 689 -43.74 -5.09 -14.68
C SER A 689 -42.47 -5.79 -14.17
N VAL A 690 -42.18 -6.96 -14.77
CA VAL A 690 -40.87 -7.61 -14.68
C VAL A 690 -40.15 -7.44 -16.01
N VAL A 691 -38.96 -6.83 -15.99
CA VAL A 691 -38.03 -6.75 -17.12
C VAL A 691 -37.01 -7.88 -16.94
N SER A 692 -36.66 -8.60 -17.99
CA SER A 692 -35.71 -9.72 -17.90
C SER A 692 -34.73 -9.75 -19.06
N SER A 693 -33.49 -10.19 -18.79
CA SER A 693 -32.48 -10.50 -19.80
C SER A 693 -32.66 -11.88 -20.46
N GLY A 694 -33.69 -12.66 -20.09
CA GLY A 694 -33.89 -14.04 -20.51
C GLY A 694 -35.36 -14.38 -20.80
N PRO A 695 -35.87 -15.56 -20.41
CA PRO A 695 -37.27 -15.93 -20.63
C PRO A 695 -38.25 -15.02 -19.86
N ALA A 696 -39.50 -15.00 -20.30
CA ALA A 696 -40.55 -14.19 -19.68
C ALA A 696 -40.85 -14.67 -18.24
N LEU A 697 -40.85 -13.72 -17.31
CA LEU A 697 -41.09 -13.93 -15.89
C LEU A 697 -42.34 -13.15 -15.46
N VAL A 698 -43.07 -13.68 -14.48
CA VAL A 698 -44.12 -12.94 -13.78
C VAL A 698 -43.88 -12.95 -12.28
N ALA A 699 -44.11 -11.80 -11.64
CA ALA A 699 -44.10 -11.69 -10.19
C ALA A 699 -45.46 -12.09 -9.63
N ARG A 700 -45.47 -12.89 -8.55
CA ARG A 700 -46.67 -13.17 -7.76
C ARG A 700 -46.44 -12.85 -6.30
N ASN A 701 -47.38 -12.11 -5.71
CA ASN A 701 -47.48 -11.97 -4.26
C ASN A 701 -47.89 -13.31 -3.65
N VAL A 702 -47.15 -13.75 -2.63
CA VAL A 702 -47.42 -14.99 -1.88
C VAL A 702 -47.48 -14.70 -0.37
N ALA A 703 -47.96 -15.67 0.41
CA ALA A 703 -47.95 -15.55 1.86
C ALA A 703 -46.51 -15.40 2.39
N GLY A 704 -46.15 -14.19 2.81
CA GLY A 704 -44.83 -13.86 3.34
C GLY A 704 -43.82 -13.29 2.33
N GLY A 705 -44.20 -12.97 1.09
CA GLY A 705 -43.22 -12.46 0.12
C GLY A 705 -43.69 -12.39 -1.33
N VAL A 706 -42.73 -12.45 -2.25
CA VAL A 706 -42.92 -12.37 -3.70
C VAL A 706 -42.07 -13.44 -4.38
N VAL A 707 -42.67 -14.18 -5.31
CA VAL A 707 -41.96 -15.13 -6.19
C VAL A 707 -41.93 -14.61 -7.62
N LEU A 708 -40.87 -14.95 -8.36
CA LEU A 708 -40.86 -14.92 -9.82
C LEU A 708 -41.15 -16.33 -10.34
N GLU A 709 -42.02 -16.45 -11.34
CA GLU A 709 -42.29 -17.70 -12.07
C GLU A 709 -41.90 -17.56 -13.54
N VAL A 710 -41.26 -18.58 -14.11
CA VAL A 710 -41.00 -18.66 -15.55
C VAL A 710 -42.26 -19.13 -16.26
N LEU A 711 -42.81 -18.29 -17.15
CA LEU A 711 -44.02 -18.62 -17.91
C LEU A 711 -43.80 -19.88 -18.77
N SER A 712 -44.80 -20.77 -18.82
CA SER A 712 -44.70 -22.10 -19.45
C SER A 712 -44.80 -22.10 -20.99
N GLY A 713 -45.03 -20.93 -21.58
CA GLY A 713 -45.17 -20.64 -23.00
C GLY A 713 -45.09 -19.13 -23.24
N LEU A 714 -45.50 -18.69 -24.42
CA LEU A 714 -45.32 -17.29 -24.82
C LEU A 714 -46.32 -16.33 -24.16
N PRO A 715 -45.98 -15.06 -23.92
CA PRO A 715 -46.97 -14.06 -23.54
C PRO A 715 -48.06 -13.96 -24.61
N GLY A 716 -49.30 -14.34 -24.29
CA GLY A 716 -50.40 -14.43 -25.25
C GLY A 716 -50.76 -15.84 -25.70
N ASP A 717 -49.93 -16.84 -25.44
CA ASP A 717 -50.20 -18.29 -25.64
C ASP A 717 -51.06 -18.79 -24.48
N TYR A 718 -52.35 -18.48 -24.54
CA TYR A 718 -53.31 -18.73 -23.46
C TYR A 718 -53.83 -20.17 -23.43
N ASN A 719 -53.59 -20.95 -24.49
CA ASN A 719 -53.87 -22.38 -24.52
C ASN A 719 -52.65 -23.26 -24.11
N ASN A 720 -51.43 -22.69 -24.10
CA ASN A 720 -50.15 -23.35 -23.84
C ASN A 720 -49.77 -24.46 -24.85
N ASP A 721 -50.02 -24.24 -26.15
CA ASP A 721 -49.59 -25.11 -27.25
C ASP A 721 -48.21 -24.76 -27.81
N GLY A 722 -47.67 -23.60 -27.42
CA GLY A 722 -46.36 -23.10 -27.83
C GLY A 722 -46.42 -22.08 -28.98
N SER A 723 -47.61 -21.66 -29.40
CA SER A 723 -47.86 -20.61 -30.40
C SER A 723 -48.75 -19.52 -29.83
N VAL A 724 -48.73 -18.32 -30.40
CA VAL A 724 -49.72 -17.26 -30.13
C VAL A 724 -50.58 -17.10 -31.39
N ASP A 725 -51.79 -17.66 -31.40
CA ASP A 725 -52.66 -17.68 -32.58
C ASP A 725 -54.16 -17.40 -32.28
N ALA A 726 -55.06 -17.64 -33.23
CA ALA A 726 -56.50 -17.39 -33.08
C ALA A 726 -57.19 -18.29 -32.02
N ALA A 727 -56.59 -19.41 -31.63
CA ALA A 727 -57.03 -20.24 -30.52
C ALA A 727 -56.92 -19.48 -29.19
N ASP A 728 -55.85 -18.72 -28.97
CA ASP A 728 -55.64 -17.97 -27.72
C ASP A 728 -56.57 -16.77 -27.60
N TYR A 729 -56.86 -16.08 -28.70
CA TYR A 729 -57.95 -15.11 -28.75
C TYR A 729 -59.29 -15.74 -28.31
N THR A 730 -59.52 -16.99 -28.69
CA THR A 730 -60.71 -17.74 -28.27
C THR A 730 -60.68 -18.02 -26.76
N VAL A 731 -59.53 -18.42 -26.19
CA VAL A 731 -59.36 -18.60 -24.73
C VAL A 731 -59.54 -17.29 -23.95
N TRP A 732 -58.97 -16.17 -24.44
CA TRP A 732 -59.20 -14.83 -23.89
C TRP A 732 -60.68 -14.46 -23.91
N SER A 733 -61.34 -14.54 -25.07
CA SER A 733 -62.73 -14.09 -25.25
C SER A 733 -63.72 -14.91 -24.41
N ASN A 734 -63.47 -16.20 -24.21
CA ASN A 734 -64.27 -17.07 -23.34
C ASN A 734 -64.13 -16.72 -21.85
N ASN A 735 -62.99 -16.15 -21.45
CA ASN A 735 -62.69 -15.80 -20.06
C ASN A 735 -62.86 -14.31 -19.74
N TYR A 736 -63.25 -13.47 -20.70
CA TYR A 736 -63.42 -12.02 -20.49
C TYR A 736 -64.40 -11.71 -19.34
N GLY A 737 -63.96 -10.91 -18.37
CA GLY A 737 -64.70 -10.63 -17.13
C GLY A 737 -64.71 -11.78 -16.10
N GLN A 738 -63.85 -12.79 -16.27
CA GLN A 738 -63.55 -13.82 -15.26
C GLN A 738 -62.16 -13.60 -14.66
N SER A 739 -61.80 -14.38 -13.64
CA SER A 739 -60.46 -14.35 -13.03
C SER A 739 -59.35 -14.57 -14.06
N ALA A 740 -58.32 -13.72 -14.06
CA ALA A 740 -57.17 -13.84 -14.95
C ALA A 740 -56.36 -15.13 -14.74
N THR A 741 -56.52 -15.81 -13.60
CA THR A 741 -56.01 -17.18 -13.35
C THR A 741 -56.49 -18.22 -14.35
N ASN A 742 -57.53 -17.93 -15.15
CA ASN A 742 -58.03 -18.82 -16.19
C ASN A 742 -57.24 -18.73 -17.52
N LEU A 743 -56.30 -17.78 -17.65
CA LEU A 743 -55.42 -17.66 -18.81
C LEU A 743 -54.02 -18.19 -18.47
N LEU A 744 -53.56 -19.20 -19.21
CA LEU A 744 -52.18 -19.67 -19.12
C LEU A 744 -51.22 -18.60 -19.63
N ASN A 745 -49.95 -18.67 -19.26
CA ASN A 745 -48.90 -17.72 -19.68
C ASN A 745 -49.23 -16.23 -19.41
N THR A 746 -49.84 -15.98 -18.26
CA THR A 746 -50.12 -14.63 -17.74
C THR A 746 -49.61 -14.43 -16.31
N ASN A 747 -49.54 -13.17 -15.89
CA ASN A 747 -49.43 -12.79 -14.48
C ASN A 747 -50.68 -13.14 -13.67
N GLY A 748 -51.81 -13.51 -14.30
CA GLY A 748 -53.01 -13.98 -13.62
C GLY A 748 -53.67 -12.98 -12.66
N ALA A 749 -53.38 -11.68 -12.81
CA ALA A 749 -53.79 -10.64 -11.88
C ALA A 749 -55.12 -9.98 -12.30
N GLY A 750 -56.06 -9.85 -11.36
CA GLY A 750 -57.36 -9.22 -11.59
C GLY A 750 -58.30 -10.04 -12.49
N GLU A 751 -59.12 -9.34 -13.27
CA GLU A 751 -60.05 -9.91 -14.24
C GLU A 751 -59.50 -9.85 -15.67
N VAL A 752 -59.90 -10.79 -16.52
CA VAL A 752 -59.53 -10.78 -17.95
C VAL A 752 -60.23 -9.63 -18.67
N ASP A 753 -59.48 -8.58 -18.97
CA ASP A 753 -59.96 -7.39 -19.66
C ASP A 753 -59.24 -7.15 -21.01
N ALA A 754 -59.24 -5.90 -21.49
CA ALA A 754 -58.60 -5.49 -22.74
C ALA A 754 -57.04 -5.41 -22.66
N SER A 755 -56.44 -5.45 -21.46
CA SER A 755 -54.98 -5.52 -21.32
C SER A 755 -54.44 -6.86 -21.83
N TYR A 756 -55.11 -7.97 -21.48
CA TYR A 756 -54.78 -9.30 -21.98
C TYR A 756 -54.97 -9.41 -23.51
N TYR A 757 -56.04 -8.83 -24.08
CA TYR A 757 -56.19 -8.74 -25.53
C TYR A 757 -54.99 -8.05 -26.21
N THR A 758 -54.45 -7.01 -25.55
CA THR A 758 -53.29 -6.26 -26.04
C THR A 758 -52.03 -7.14 -26.04
N VAL A 759 -51.80 -7.92 -24.96
CA VAL A 759 -50.69 -8.88 -24.88
C VAL A 759 -50.79 -9.95 -25.97
N TRP A 760 -51.96 -10.57 -26.17
CA TRP A 760 -52.18 -11.54 -27.26
C TRP A 760 -51.88 -10.92 -28.63
N ARG A 761 -52.49 -9.77 -28.92
CA ARG A 761 -52.37 -9.08 -30.22
C ARG A 761 -50.92 -8.75 -30.56
N ASP A 762 -50.14 -8.29 -29.58
CA ASP A 762 -48.78 -7.80 -29.80
C ASP A 762 -47.75 -8.94 -29.90
N ASN A 763 -48.12 -10.17 -29.55
CA ASN A 763 -47.31 -11.38 -29.73
C ASN A 763 -47.85 -12.32 -30.84
N LEU A 764 -48.95 -11.96 -31.51
CA LEU A 764 -49.63 -12.79 -32.51
C LEU A 764 -48.69 -13.26 -33.63
N GLY A 765 -48.54 -14.58 -33.77
CA GLY A 765 -47.64 -15.23 -34.71
C GLY A 765 -46.25 -15.58 -34.14
N ALA A 766 -45.99 -15.30 -32.86
CA ALA A 766 -44.85 -15.86 -32.15
C ALA A 766 -45.06 -17.37 -31.90
N SER A 767 -43.98 -18.15 -31.92
CA SER A 767 -43.99 -19.59 -31.61
C SER A 767 -42.67 -20.03 -30.99
N LEU A 768 -42.72 -20.94 -30.02
CA LEU A 768 -41.54 -21.53 -29.40
C LEU A 768 -40.73 -22.37 -30.42
N PRO A 769 -39.39 -22.40 -30.31
CA PRO A 769 -38.56 -23.19 -31.21
C PRO A 769 -38.84 -24.69 -30.97
N THR A 770 -39.46 -25.35 -31.95
CA THR A 770 -39.79 -26.78 -31.89
C THR A 770 -38.54 -27.61 -31.59
N THR A 771 -38.54 -28.33 -30.47
CA THR A 771 -37.44 -29.24 -30.13
C THR A 771 -37.42 -30.40 -31.12
N ALA A 772 -36.49 -30.32 -32.08
CA ALA A 772 -36.21 -31.43 -32.98
C ALA A 772 -35.69 -32.61 -32.15
N SER A 773 -36.58 -33.56 -31.85
CA SER A 773 -36.22 -34.82 -31.23
C SER A 773 -35.06 -35.44 -31.99
N ALA A 774 -33.95 -35.70 -31.30
CA ALA A 774 -32.76 -36.30 -31.89
C ALA A 774 -33.08 -37.75 -32.29
N VAL A 775 -33.56 -37.92 -33.53
CA VAL A 775 -33.89 -39.22 -34.11
C VAL A 775 -32.66 -40.11 -33.97
N PRO A 776 -32.74 -41.27 -33.27
CA PRO A 776 -31.61 -42.17 -33.13
C PRO A 776 -31.18 -42.64 -34.52
N GLU A 777 -29.96 -42.27 -34.94
CA GLU A 777 -29.46 -42.65 -36.26
C GLU A 777 -29.45 -44.18 -36.40
N PRO A 778 -30.09 -44.76 -37.44
CA PRO A 778 -30.05 -46.20 -37.66
C PRO A 778 -28.60 -46.58 -38.01
N GLY A 779 -27.94 -47.24 -37.05
CA GLY A 779 -26.48 -47.27 -36.94
C GLY A 779 -25.75 -47.61 -38.24
N SER A 780 -25.14 -46.60 -38.87
CA SER A 780 -24.43 -46.73 -40.16
C SER A 780 -23.26 -47.72 -40.10
N LEU A 781 -22.70 -47.95 -38.91
CA LEU A 781 -21.70 -48.99 -38.63
C LEU A 781 -22.22 -50.41 -38.92
N ALA A 782 -23.51 -50.69 -38.73
CA ALA A 782 -24.09 -52.01 -39.01
C ALA A 782 -24.15 -52.30 -40.52
N LEU A 783 -24.56 -51.32 -41.34
CA LEU A 783 -24.51 -51.45 -42.80
C LEU A 783 -23.06 -51.56 -43.31
N ALA A 784 -22.12 -50.82 -42.71
CA ALA A 784 -20.70 -50.89 -43.08
C ALA A 784 -20.10 -52.29 -42.80
N MET A 785 -20.39 -52.91 -41.66
CA MET A 785 -19.93 -54.28 -41.35
C MET A 785 -20.57 -55.33 -42.27
N LEU A 786 -21.85 -55.19 -42.62
CA LEU A 786 -22.55 -56.12 -43.53
C LEU A 786 -21.98 -56.06 -44.95
N MET A 787 -21.66 -54.87 -45.48
CA MET A 787 -20.97 -54.77 -46.77
C MET A 787 -19.51 -55.25 -46.70
N GLY A 788 -18.82 -55.03 -45.58
CA GLY A 788 -17.44 -55.51 -45.37
C GLY A 788 -17.31 -57.04 -45.47
N MET A 789 -18.26 -57.79 -44.89
CA MET A 789 -18.23 -59.26 -44.94
C MET A 789 -18.62 -59.85 -46.31
N ALA A 790 -19.35 -59.11 -47.15
CA ALA A 790 -19.72 -59.57 -48.49
C ALA A 790 -18.53 -59.67 -49.47
N PHE A 791 -17.52 -58.80 -49.34
CA PHE A 791 -16.34 -58.80 -50.21
C PHE A 791 -15.22 -59.76 -49.76
N ALA A 792 -15.27 -60.27 -48.53
CA ALA A 792 -14.20 -61.11 -47.96
C ALA A 792 -14.19 -62.57 -48.45
N THR A 793 -15.28 -63.05 -49.06
CA THR A 793 -15.46 -64.48 -49.38
C THR A 793 -15.32 -64.84 -50.86
N GLN A 794 -15.24 -63.86 -51.78
CA GLN A 794 -15.25 -64.10 -53.24
C GLN A 794 -13.87 -63.99 -53.92
N ARG A 795 -12.78 -64.37 -53.23
CA ARG A 795 -11.47 -64.64 -53.87
C ARG A 795 -10.77 -65.87 -53.28
N ARG A 796 -11.09 -67.04 -53.84
CA ARG A 796 -10.27 -68.26 -53.80
C ARG A 796 -10.07 -68.76 -55.23
N GLY A 797 -8.86 -69.21 -55.54
CA GLY A 797 -8.57 -70.02 -56.73
C GLY A 797 -8.10 -69.26 -57.97
N GLN A 798 -6.81 -68.93 -58.00
CA GLN A 798 -5.81 -69.34 -59.01
C GLN A 798 -4.44 -69.22 -58.33
#